data_AF-A0A8E6B6C2-F1
#
_entry.id   AF-A0A8E6B6C2-F1
#
_cell.length_a   1.000
_cell.length_b   1.000
_cell.length_c   1.000
_cell.angle_alpha   90.00
_cell.angle_beta   90.00
_cell.angle_gamma   90.00
#
_symmetry.space_group_name_H-M   'P 1'
#
loop_
_entity.id
_entity.type
_entity.pdbx_description
1 polymer ?
#
loop_
_entity_poly.entity_id
_entity_poly.type
_entity_poly.pdbx_seq_one_letter_code
_entity_poly.pdbx_strand_id
1 'polypeptide(L)'
;MRFVAICSLLLFAFPAAAQLPTDSDQTYSTKIVLLFRAHPLFNETYRLNLKSDIEDKLQGLLGNLAEFEIIDLMRKPNKDWTEQERNYLKTGPTALDAPAPLSNEKLHVFWIEASEQGIRIRARQHDGSTGFNSLIREATLSDRSAILKQITDWVIRDFGFTGSFIPAGDNVPVSWKAGRRGLALADWVRPGDVLKVVQIRKDGTGLRGTTSDCDDVLLQVLDEMKDGQSTCRLVRQYADRLPPARGSIVGYRCIRLATVTAPLKLKLIDPKGAPLRQVGLQVRIKDSGFAESYQERDLGVLFRDVFTSRDPMKNIAFVRIDLGERAIARIPLAITGDAVVVRTVNIEAGAESRDQLVARRGFWLDRVNDSRRIQAQCFKDITQLVKQGKVDQADNSARKTLSRIDGDISELTVDLQKFKEQTIAAKVSLPGFTDVLDEKLQSLRDARRQLDSYIAQLDEVSRQQNLPEVVELKKKLNGFVLRIDSAIQQVNIEEALKLYDEAIVAAGTETAAKDAFTQKRDELKKNWTPKSDAHSAARKFIYESWAKVQSFDDMKSKLPEARRAFDVCKDAGDKYGLAKLNQIGPELEQLLVDEIQKLTDTPNKDESTLKRFDLMNAFKNELITFDNNVAAALRTFK
;
A
#
# COMPACT_ATOMS: atom_id res chain seq x y z
N MET A 1 11.22 -49.78 36.68
CA MET A 1 10.40 -48.69 36.10
C MET A 1 11.31 -47.53 35.75
N ARG A 2 11.58 -47.27 34.46
CA ARG A 2 12.25 -46.04 33.99
C ARG A 2 11.49 -45.57 32.75
N PHE A 3 10.76 -44.46 32.88
CA PHE A 3 10.12 -43.77 31.77
C PHE A 3 11.14 -42.80 31.16
N VAL A 4 11.44 -42.98 29.88
CA VAL A 4 12.24 -42.05 29.08
C VAL A 4 11.24 -41.18 28.31
N ALA A 5 11.15 -39.90 28.68
CA ALA A 5 10.36 -38.91 27.96
C ALA A 5 11.20 -38.36 26.80
N ILE A 6 10.82 -38.70 25.57
CA ILE A 6 11.37 -38.13 24.34
C ILE A 6 10.62 -36.82 24.07
N CYS A 7 11.21 -35.69 24.46
CA CYS A 7 10.76 -34.37 24.00
C CYS A 7 11.25 -34.14 22.57
N SER A 8 10.40 -34.46 21.59
CA SER A 8 10.59 -34.03 20.19
C SER A 8 10.39 -32.52 20.07
N LEU A 9 11.50 -31.77 20.14
CA LEU A 9 11.57 -30.37 19.74
C LEU A 9 11.41 -30.27 18.21
N LEU A 10 10.17 -30.14 17.74
CA LEU A 10 9.88 -29.70 16.38
C LEU A 10 10.20 -28.19 16.29
N LEU A 11 11.45 -27.87 15.95
CA LEU A 11 11.84 -26.54 15.50
C LEU A 11 11.19 -26.29 14.14
N PHE A 12 9.97 -25.73 14.14
CA PHE A 12 9.41 -25.13 12.94
C PHE A 12 10.26 -23.91 12.59
N ALA A 13 11.19 -24.08 11.66
CA ALA A 13 11.91 -22.97 11.04
C ALA A 13 10.89 -22.15 10.25
N PHE A 14 10.33 -21.10 10.89
CA PHE A 14 9.50 -20.15 10.18
C PHE A 14 10.35 -19.50 9.09
N PRO A 15 9.88 -19.44 7.84
CA PRO A 15 10.61 -18.76 6.79
C PRO A 15 10.86 -17.32 7.24
N ALA A 16 12.13 -16.90 7.21
CA ALA A 16 12.51 -15.54 7.53
C ALA A 16 11.67 -14.61 6.66
N ALA A 17 10.83 -13.77 7.29
CA ALA A 17 10.06 -12.76 6.57
C ALA A 17 11.05 -11.94 5.73
N ALA A 18 10.73 -11.71 4.46
CA ALA A 18 11.58 -10.96 3.55
C ALA A 18 11.81 -9.56 4.15
N GLN A 19 12.97 -9.37 4.77
CA GLN A 19 13.33 -8.10 5.39
C GLN A 19 13.77 -7.16 4.27
N LEU A 20 13.27 -5.92 4.29
CA LEU A 20 13.80 -4.87 3.43
C LEU A 20 15.33 -4.83 3.60
N PRO A 21 16.11 -4.71 2.52
CA PRO A 21 17.55 -4.56 2.63
C PRO A 21 17.86 -3.38 3.57
N THR A 22 18.79 -3.59 4.49
CA THR A 22 19.31 -2.49 5.31
C THR A 22 20.20 -1.64 4.42
N ASP A 23 19.81 -0.39 4.17
CA ASP A 23 20.62 0.56 3.38
C ASP A 23 21.80 1.13 4.21
N SER A 24 22.30 0.38 5.20
CA SER A 24 23.26 0.82 6.21
C SER A 24 24.60 1.30 5.65
N ASP A 25 24.97 0.81 4.47
CA ASP A 25 26.25 1.08 3.82
C ASP A 25 26.11 2.05 2.64
N GLN A 26 24.87 2.42 2.28
CA GLN A 26 24.57 3.29 1.16
C GLN A 26 24.57 4.76 1.56
N THR A 27 25.22 5.61 0.77
CA THR A 27 25.13 7.07 0.88
C THR A 27 23.75 7.56 0.42
N TYR A 28 23.38 8.76 0.86
CA TYR A 28 22.20 9.44 0.36
C TYR A 28 22.51 10.14 -0.97
N SER A 29 21.86 9.72 -2.07
CA SER A 29 21.88 10.52 -3.30
C SER A 29 20.82 11.63 -3.18
N THR A 30 21.22 12.89 -3.24
CA THR A 30 20.33 14.04 -2.98
C THR A 30 20.37 15.03 -4.14
N LYS A 31 19.22 15.21 -4.80
CA LYS A 31 19.00 16.21 -5.83
C LYS A 31 18.38 17.46 -5.23
N ILE A 32 18.92 18.63 -5.58
CA ILE A 32 18.40 19.93 -5.19
C ILE A 32 18.04 20.70 -6.45
N VAL A 33 16.74 20.88 -6.67
CA VAL A 33 16.20 21.53 -7.85
C VAL A 33 15.86 22.98 -7.52
N LEU A 34 16.49 23.92 -8.22
CA LEU A 34 16.27 25.36 -8.08
C LEU A 34 15.42 25.88 -9.25
N LEU A 35 14.27 26.46 -8.92
CA LEU A 35 13.32 27.06 -9.86
C LEU A 35 13.25 28.56 -9.64
N PHE A 36 13.90 29.33 -10.52
CA PHE A 36 13.85 30.79 -10.47
C PHE A 36 12.76 31.32 -11.41
N ARG A 37 11.87 32.16 -10.90
CA ARG A 37 11.04 33.00 -11.77
C ARG A 37 11.93 34.02 -12.48
N ALA A 38 11.62 34.31 -13.74
CA ALA A 38 12.41 35.25 -14.54
C ALA A 38 12.45 36.63 -13.86
N HIS A 39 13.64 37.05 -13.43
CA HIS A 39 13.86 38.34 -12.77
C HIS A 39 15.33 38.78 -12.90
N PRO A 40 15.65 40.08 -13.09
CA PRO A 40 17.04 40.56 -13.23
C PRO A 40 17.95 40.24 -12.04
N LEU A 41 17.38 40.10 -10.83
CA LEU A 41 18.14 39.72 -9.62
C LEU A 41 18.74 38.31 -9.71
N PHE A 42 18.17 37.41 -10.51
CA PHE A 42 18.57 36.01 -10.66
C PHE A 42 19.23 35.76 -12.02
N ASN A 43 20.20 36.62 -12.37
CA ASN A 43 21.01 36.42 -13.57
C ASN A 43 21.82 35.12 -13.51
N GLU A 44 22.31 34.67 -14.67
CA GLU A 44 23.00 33.38 -14.79
C GLU A 44 24.21 33.27 -13.86
N THR A 45 25.02 34.32 -13.74
CA THR A 45 26.20 34.36 -12.86
C THR A 45 25.82 34.13 -11.40
N TYR A 46 24.77 34.80 -10.91
CA TYR A 46 24.29 34.60 -9.54
C TYR A 46 23.82 33.17 -9.31
N ARG A 47 23.04 32.60 -10.25
CA ARG A 47 22.54 31.21 -10.12
C ARG A 47 23.66 30.19 -10.11
N LEU A 48 24.71 30.40 -10.93
CA LEU A 48 25.91 29.56 -10.96
C LEU A 48 26.68 29.60 -9.63
N ASN A 49 26.91 30.79 -9.09
CA ASN A 49 27.62 30.94 -7.82
C ASN A 49 26.80 30.31 -6.67
N LEU A 50 25.50 30.63 -6.61
CA LEU A 50 24.60 30.06 -5.61
C LEU A 50 24.59 28.53 -5.65
N LYS A 51 24.62 27.93 -6.85
CA LYS A 51 24.73 26.48 -7.01
C LYS A 51 25.98 25.93 -6.32
N SER A 52 27.16 26.47 -6.63
CA SER A 52 28.43 26.04 -6.04
C SER A 52 28.42 26.23 -4.54
N ASP A 53 27.97 27.40 -4.07
CA ASP A 53 27.94 27.74 -2.65
C ASP A 53 27.03 26.80 -1.85
N ILE A 54 25.88 26.38 -2.42
CA ILE A 54 24.98 25.40 -1.80
C ILE A 54 25.68 24.04 -1.69
N GLU A 55 26.30 23.58 -2.78
CA GLU A 55 27.00 22.30 -2.84
C GLU A 55 28.14 22.24 -1.83
N ASP A 56 29.04 23.22 -1.85
CA ASP A 56 30.18 23.32 -0.93
C ASP A 56 29.72 23.37 0.53
N LYS A 57 28.67 24.16 0.83
CA LYS A 57 28.15 24.30 2.18
C LYS A 57 27.52 23.01 2.68
N LEU A 58 26.72 22.33 1.86
CA LEU A 58 26.06 21.08 2.24
C LEU A 58 27.05 19.93 2.34
N GLN A 59 28.02 19.86 1.43
CA GLN A 59 29.09 18.87 1.48
C GLN A 59 29.95 19.06 2.74
N GLY A 60 30.23 20.30 3.12
CA GLY A 60 30.94 20.60 4.39
C GLY A 60 30.15 20.22 5.65
N LEU A 61 28.81 20.29 5.60
CA LEU A 61 27.95 19.95 6.75
C LEU A 61 27.71 18.44 6.85
N LEU A 62 27.30 17.79 5.76
CA LEU A 62 26.90 16.38 5.75
C LEU A 62 28.05 15.43 5.40
N GLY A 63 29.18 15.95 4.91
CA GLY A 63 30.34 15.14 4.54
C GLY A 63 29.95 14.01 3.59
N ASN A 64 30.50 12.82 3.83
CA ASN A 64 30.23 11.65 3.01
C ASN A 64 28.89 10.95 3.33
N LEU A 65 28.00 11.56 4.13
CA LEU A 65 26.66 11.01 4.35
C LEU A 65 25.83 11.09 3.07
N ALA A 66 26.02 12.16 2.29
CA ALA A 66 25.23 12.43 1.10
C ALA A 66 26.10 12.90 -0.06
N GLU A 67 25.65 12.59 -1.27
CA GLU A 67 26.15 13.13 -2.52
C GLU A 67 25.09 14.10 -3.05
N PHE A 68 25.50 15.31 -3.42
CA PHE A 68 24.58 16.36 -3.86
C PHE A 68 24.67 16.58 -5.37
N GLU A 69 23.52 16.66 -6.02
CA GLU A 69 23.38 17.15 -7.38
C GLU A 69 22.47 18.38 -7.37
N ILE A 70 23.03 19.55 -7.65
CA ILE A 70 22.24 20.79 -7.70
C ILE A 70 21.86 21.10 -9.15
N ILE A 71 20.56 21.23 -9.43
CA ILE A 71 19.98 21.42 -10.77
C ILE A 71 19.36 22.81 -10.86
N ASP A 72 19.89 23.66 -11.73
CA ASP A 72 19.23 24.91 -12.17
C ASP A 72 18.33 24.59 -13.37
N LEU A 73 17.02 24.50 -13.14
CA LEU A 73 16.07 24.15 -14.20
C LEU A 73 15.98 25.19 -15.31
N MET A 74 16.40 26.44 -15.07
CA MET A 74 16.42 27.47 -16.11
C MET A 74 17.54 27.26 -17.14
N ARG A 75 18.54 26.43 -16.84
CA ARG A 75 19.64 26.08 -17.77
C ARG A 75 19.46 24.71 -18.41
N LYS A 76 18.68 23.82 -17.80
CA LYS A 76 18.41 22.48 -18.32
C LYS A 76 17.42 22.57 -19.48
N PRO A 77 17.74 22.08 -20.70
CA PRO A 77 16.78 22.07 -21.79
C PRO A 77 15.50 21.29 -21.42
N ASN A 78 14.32 21.83 -21.75
CA ASN A 78 13.02 21.24 -21.38
C ASN A 78 12.86 19.75 -21.78
N LYS A 79 13.53 19.34 -22.86
CA LYS A 79 13.53 17.94 -23.33
C LYS A 79 14.21 16.97 -22.35
N ASP A 80 15.15 17.46 -21.56
CA ASP A 80 15.93 16.67 -20.60
C ASP A 80 15.26 16.63 -19.23
N TRP A 81 14.13 17.33 -19.06
CA TRP A 81 13.41 17.34 -17.80
C TRP A 81 12.80 15.97 -17.52
N THR A 82 12.79 15.56 -16.25
CA THR A 82 12.02 14.40 -15.83
C THR A 82 10.53 14.74 -15.85
N GLU A 83 9.67 13.71 -15.86
CA GLU A 83 8.22 13.93 -15.75
C GLU A 83 7.86 14.65 -14.44
N GLN A 84 8.55 14.30 -13.36
CA GLN A 84 8.41 14.93 -12.05
C GLN A 84 8.78 16.43 -12.10
N GLU A 85 9.89 16.77 -12.74
CA GLU A 85 10.34 18.16 -12.96
C GLU A 85 9.31 18.99 -13.75
N ARG A 86 8.74 18.41 -14.83
CA ARG A 86 7.66 19.04 -15.59
C ARG A 86 6.40 19.26 -14.76
N ASN A 87 6.03 18.27 -13.95
CA ASN A 87 4.86 18.36 -13.07
C ASN A 87 5.04 19.46 -12.00
N TYR A 88 6.27 19.68 -11.50
CA TYR A 88 6.57 20.79 -10.58
C TYR A 88 6.37 22.16 -11.19
N LEU A 89 6.84 22.37 -12.42
CA LEU A 89 6.67 23.67 -13.07
C LEU A 89 5.18 23.99 -13.22
N LYS A 90 4.37 22.98 -13.56
CA LYS A 90 2.93 23.14 -13.82
C LYS A 90 2.11 23.33 -12.54
N THR A 91 2.37 22.52 -11.51
CA THR A 91 1.48 22.42 -10.34
C THR A 91 2.11 22.94 -9.05
N GLY A 92 3.40 23.30 -9.07
CA GLY A 92 4.10 23.80 -7.89
C GLY A 92 4.47 22.70 -6.89
N PRO A 93 4.62 23.02 -5.59
CA PRO A 93 5.05 22.06 -4.55
C PRO A 93 4.13 20.85 -4.39
N THR A 94 2.87 20.97 -4.80
CA THR A 94 1.88 19.89 -4.73
C THR A 94 2.11 18.78 -5.75
N ALA A 95 2.95 18.97 -6.77
CA ALA A 95 3.29 17.88 -7.69
C ALA A 95 3.97 16.69 -7.01
N LEU A 96 4.54 16.90 -5.83
CA LEU A 96 5.13 15.86 -5.01
C LEU A 96 4.12 14.94 -4.33
N ASP A 97 2.85 15.33 -4.23
CA ASP A 97 1.83 14.53 -3.55
C ASP A 97 1.43 13.27 -4.32
N ALA A 98 1.73 13.21 -5.62
CA ALA A 98 1.48 12.04 -6.42
C ALA A 98 2.33 10.84 -5.94
N PRO A 99 1.74 9.64 -5.83
CA PRO A 99 2.50 8.43 -5.53
C PRO A 99 3.64 8.21 -6.52
N ALA A 100 4.85 8.01 -6.01
CA ALA A 100 6.03 7.69 -6.81
C ALA A 100 6.56 6.29 -6.46
N PRO A 101 7.12 5.55 -7.43
CA PRO A 101 7.92 4.36 -7.13
C PRO A 101 9.08 4.71 -6.20
N LEU A 102 9.45 3.78 -5.32
CA LEU A 102 10.61 4.00 -4.45
C LEU A 102 11.90 4.10 -5.29
N SER A 103 12.76 5.03 -4.90
CA SER A 103 14.10 5.24 -5.45
C SER A 103 15.11 5.43 -4.32
N ASN A 104 16.39 5.52 -4.66
CA ASN A 104 17.42 5.84 -3.67
C ASN A 104 17.66 7.34 -3.50
N GLU A 105 16.93 8.16 -4.27
CA GLU A 105 17.17 9.59 -4.43
C GLU A 105 16.27 10.41 -3.51
N LYS A 106 16.87 11.35 -2.78
CA LYS A 106 16.15 12.44 -2.11
C LYS A 106 16.05 13.61 -3.06
N LEU A 107 14.92 14.29 -3.05
CA LEU A 107 14.67 15.43 -3.91
C LEU A 107 14.19 16.62 -3.09
N HIS A 108 14.94 17.71 -3.09
CA HIS A 108 14.51 19.00 -2.55
C HIS A 108 14.23 19.96 -3.70
N VAL A 109 13.05 20.57 -3.70
CA VAL A 109 12.66 21.52 -4.75
C VAL A 109 12.45 22.89 -4.11
N PHE A 110 13.05 23.92 -4.70
CA PHE A 110 12.98 25.31 -4.24
C PHE A 110 12.40 26.21 -5.34
N TRP A 111 11.36 26.97 -5.02
CA TRP A 111 10.77 28.00 -5.88
C TRP A 111 11.18 29.36 -5.36
N ILE A 112 11.89 30.13 -6.19
CA ILE A 112 12.49 31.41 -5.83
C ILE A 112 11.91 32.49 -6.75
N GLU A 113 11.23 33.45 -6.14
CA GLU A 113 10.53 34.53 -6.83
C GLU A 113 10.86 35.86 -6.18
N ALA A 114 11.23 36.85 -6.99
CA ALA A 114 11.41 38.22 -6.53
C ALA A 114 10.13 39.01 -6.79
N SER A 115 9.76 39.83 -5.82
CA SER A 115 8.60 40.73 -5.86
C SER A 115 8.95 42.06 -5.18
N GLU A 116 8.02 43.01 -5.20
CA GLU A 116 8.17 44.28 -4.47
C GLU A 116 8.31 44.09 -2.95
N GLN A 117 7.78 42.99 -2.40
CA GLN A 117 7.84 42.66 -0.98
C GLN A 117 9.12 41.92 -0.57
N GLY A 118 10.04 41.71 -1.52
CA GLY A 118 11.26 40.93 -1.33
C GLY A 118 11.25 39.61 -2.10
N ILE A 119 12.07 38.67 -1.64
CA ILE A 119 12.31 37.38 -2.30
C ILE A 119 11.52 36.32 -1.57
N ARG A 120 10.47 35.80 -2.22
CA ARG A 120 9.69 34.67 -1.72
C ARG A 120 10.38 33.37 -2.11
N ILE A 121 10.65 32.52 -1.13
CA ILE A 121 11.11 31.15 -1.33
C ILE A 121 10.07 30.18 -0.81
N ARG A 122 9.72 29.18 -1.62
CA ARG A 122 8.98 28.00 -1.17
C ARG A 122 9.83 26.77 -1.36
N ALA A 123 9.68 25.77 -0.50
CA ALA A 123 10.39 24.50 -0.64
C ALA A 123 9.56 23.31 -0.22
N ARG A 124 9.91 22.15 -0.79
CA ARG A 124 9.39 20.85 -0.38
C ARG A 124 10.43 19.77 -0.65
N GLN A 125 10.44 18.75 0.19
CA GLN A 125 11.31 17.59 0.08
C GLN A 125 10.46 16.33 -0.22
N HIS A 126 11.01 15.45 -1.03
CA HIS A 126 10.51 14.09 -1.30
C HIS A 126 11.62 13.09 -1.06
N ASP A 127 11.33 12.08 -0.26
CA ASP A 127 12.27 11.02 0.04
C ASP A 127 11.94 9.81 -0.85
N GLY A 128 12.74 9.56 -1.89
CA GLY A 128 12.50 8.43 -2.77
C GLY A 128 12.56 7.08 -2.05
N SER A 129 13.30 6.96 -0.95
CA SER A 129 13.44 5.70 -0.23
C SER A 129 12.17 5.30 0.53
N THR A 130 11.37 6.26 0.95
CA THR A 130 10.13 6.06 1.70
C THR A 130 8.89 6.52 0.93
N GLY A 131 9.05 7.26 -0.16
CA GLY A 131 7.94 7.97 -0.82
C GLY A 131 7.36 9.12 0.02
N PHE A 132 7.94 9.45 1.18
CA PHE A 132 7.43 10.48 2.08
C PHE A 132 7.71 11.89 1.53
N ASN A 133 6.77 12.80 1.75
CA ASN A 133 6.90 14.22 1.42
C ASN A 133 6.95 15.09 2.67
N SER A 134 7.87 16.04 2.73
CA SER A 134 7.90 17.05 3.79
C SER A 134 6.76 18.06 3.65
N LEU A 135 6.53 18.82 4.73
CA LEU A 135 5.65 19.98 4.70
C LEU A 135 6.21 21.04 3.74
N ILE A 136 5.30 21.74 3.06
CA ILE A 136 5.68 22.91 2.26
C ILE A 136 6.18 24.00 3.21
N ARG A 137 7.40 24.48 2.95
CA ARG A 137 7.99 25.63 3.64
C ARG A 137 7.86 26.87 2.79
N GLU A 138 7.72 28.02 3.44
CA GLU A 138 7.65 29.32 2.80
C GLU A 138 8.32 30.39 3.67
N ALA A 139 9.03 31.32 3.03
CA ALA A 139 9.64 32.48 3.66
C ALA A 139 9.73 33.64 2.65
N THR A 140 9.73 34.87 3.17
CA THR A 140 10.06 36.08 2.40
C THR A 140 11.33 36.68 2.96
N LEU A 141 12.32 36.90 2.09
CA LEU A 141 13.64 37.40 2.43
C LEU A 141 13.81 38.83 1.90
N SER A 142 14.52 39.67 2.65
CA SER A 142 14.80 41.06 2.25
C SER A 142 15.83 41.18 1.13
N ASP A 143 16.75 40.22 0.99
CA ASP A 143 17.86 40.27 0.05
C ASP A 143 18.25 38.89 -0.49
N ARG A 144 19.03 38.90 -1.58
CA ARG A 144 19.49 37.69 -2.26
C ARG A 144 20.62 36.95 -1.53
N SER A 145 21.33 37.60 -0.62
CA SER A 145 22.40 36.94 0.16
C SER A 145 21.83 35.97 1.21
N ALA A 146 20.60 36.21 1.68
CA ALA A 146 19.91 35.30 2.60
C ALA A 146 19.45 33.99 1.94
N ILE A 147 19.37 33.91 0.61
CA ILE A 147 18.86 32.74 -0.14
C ILE A 147 19.68 31.48 0.17
N LEU A 148 21.02 31.59 0.10
CA LEU A 148 21.93 30.46 0.37
C LEU A 148 21.66 29.85 1.74
N LYS A 149 21.68 30.69 2.79
CA LYS A 149 21.42 30.27 4.16
C LYS A 149 20.06 29.60 4.28
N GLN A 150 19.01 30.21 3.72
CA GLN A 150 17.65 29.68 3.83
C GLN A 150 17.49 28.31 3.17
N ILE A 151 18.10 28.11 1.99
CA ILE A 151 18.11 26.83 1.27
C ILE A 151 18.85 25.78 2.09
N THR A 152 20.08 26.05 2.51
CA THR A 152 20.89 25.12 3.31
C THR A 152 20.16 24.73 4.60
N ASP A 153 19.60 25.69 5.33
CA ASP A 153 18.87 25.45 6.58
C ASP A 153 17.66 24.52 6.35
N TRP A 154 16.90 24.71 5.26
CA TRP A 154 15.76 23.85 4.93
C TRP A 154 16.16 22.48 4.42
N VAL A 155 17.24 22.36 3.63
CA VAL A 155 17.77 21.06 3.22
C VAL A 155 18.16 20.26 4.45
N ILE A 156 18.95 20.84 5.36
CA ILE A 156 19.41 20.15 6.58
C ILE A 156 18.22 19.78 7.48
N ARG A 157 17.29 20.71 7.68
CA ARG A 157 16.12 20.49 8.53
C ARG A 157 15.22 19.37 8.00
N ASP A 158 14.94 19.37 6.69
CA ASP A 158 14.06 18.39 6.04
C ASP A 158 14.81 17.22 5.40
N PHE A 159 16.12 17.09 5.62
CA PHE A 159 16.93 16.03 5.02
C PHE A 159 16.32 14.65 5.30
N GLY A 160 15.78 14.48 6.51
CA GLY A 160 14.98 13.32 6.91
C GLY A 160 15.77 12.02 6.82
N PHE A 161 16.69 11.80 7.75
CA PHE A 161 17.43 10.54 7.83
C PHE A 161 16.48 9.35 7.94
N THR A 162 16.76 8.30 7.18
CA THR A 162 15.87 7.16 7.01
C THR A 162 16.44 5.91 7.66
N GLY A 163 15.55 5.09 8.21
CA GLY A 163 15.88 3.78 8.76
C GLY A 163 14.89 2.71 8.32
N SER A 164 15.27 1.46 8.54
CA SER A 164 14.39 0.30 8.38
C SER A 164 14.25 -0.42 9.72
N PHE A 165 13.06 -0.95 10.00
CA PHE A 165 12.79 -1.66 11.25
C PHE A 165 11.77 -2.78 11.05
N ILE A 166 11.74 -3.70 12.01
CA ILE A 166 10.72 -4.74 12.13
C ILE A 166 9.85 -4.40 13.34
N PRO A 167 8.52 -4.29 13.20
CA PRO A 167 7.65 -4.03 14.33
C PRO A 167 7.64 -5.24 15.28
N ALA A 168 8.36 -5.13 16.40
CA ALA A 168 8.47 -6.16 17.42
C ALA A 168 8.34 -5.51 18.81
N GLY A 169 7.11 -5.43 19.33
CA GLY A 169 6.83 -4.81 20.63
C GLY A 169 6.78 -3.28 20.57
N ASP A 170 6.97 -2.65 21.74
CA ASP A 170 6.95 -1.19 21.89
C ASP A 170 8.31 -0.54 21.65
N ASN A 171 9.41 -1.28 21.78
CA ASN A 171 10.76 -0.78 21.52
C ASN A 171 11.34 -1.60 20.37
N VAL A 172 11.67 -0.93 19.27
CA VAL A 172 12.11 -1.57 18.03
C VAL A 172 13.51 -1.08 17.65
N PRO A 173 14.43 -1.98 17.25
CA PRO A 173 15.70 -1.57 16.69
C PRO A 173 15.48 -0.99 15.29
N VAL A 174 16.05 0.18 15.03
CA VAL A 174 16.07 0.85 13.74
C VAL A 174 17.48 0.76 13.17
N SER A 175 17.61 0.22 11.96
CA SER A 175 18.86 0.23 11.19
C SER A 175 18.86 1.42 10.25
N TRP A 176 19.81 2.34 10.44
CA TRP A 176 19.85 3.61 9.72
C TRP A 176 20.62 3.50 8.41
N LYS A 177 20.12 4.17 7.37
CA LYS A 177 20.84 4.33 6.11
C LYS A 177 22.12 5.15 6.32
N ALA A 178 23.22 4.70 5.70
CA ALA A 178 24.59 5.17 5.92
C ALA A 178 25.15 4.96 7.34
N GLY A 179 24.43 4.28 8.24
CA GLY A 179 24.81 4.14 9.65
C GLY A 179 26.12 3.37 9.90
N ARG A 180 26.55 2.50 8.96
CA ARG A 180 27.78 1.69 9.10
C ARG A 180 29.03 2.31 8.49
N ARG A 181 28.91 3.49 7.86
CA ARG A 181 30.03 4.14 7.17
C ARG A 181 31.03 4.86 8.09
N GLY A 182 30.92 4.68 9.42
CA GLY A 182 31.76 5.37 10.41
C GLY A 182 31.56 6.88 10.44
N LEU A 183 30.44 7.37 9.87
CA LEU A 183 30.09 8.78 9.80
C LEU A 183 29.35 9.17 11.08
N ALA A 184 29.47 10.44 11.48
CA ALA A 184 28.83 10.99 12.68
C ALA A 184 27.31 11.18 12.51
N LEU A 185 26.58 10.14 12.07
CA LEU A 185 25.13 10.15 11.96
C LEU A 185 24.46 10.40 13.32
N ALA A 186 25.15 10.09 14.42
CA ALA A 186 24.76 10.43 15.78
C ALA A 186 24.61 11.95 16.03
N ASP A 187 25.31 12.81 15.28
CA ASP A 187 25.15 14.26 15.40
C ASP A 187 23.78 14.74 14.89
N TRP A 188 23.20 13.95 13.99
CA TRP A 188 21.99 14.25 13.22
C TRP A 188 20.73 13.54 13.69
N VAL A 189 20.87 12.40 14.37
CA VAL A 189 19.79 11.62 14.94
C VAL A 189 20.05 11.48 16.43
N ARG A 190 19.22 12.14 17.24
CA ARG A 190 19.43 12.25 18.69
C ARG A 190 18.28 11.61 19.48
N PRO A 191 18.52 11.18 20.73
CA PRO A 191 17.45 10.78 21.64
C PRO A 191 16.35 11.84 21.73
N GLY A 192 15.10 11.38 21.60
CA GLY A 192 13.92 12.21 21.58
C GLY A 192 13.50 12.71 20.19
N ASP A 193 14.31 12.51 19.15
CA ASP A 193 13.89 12.74 17.77
C ASP A 193 12.71 11.84 17.40
N VAL A 194 11.83 12.36 16.54
CA VAL A 194 10.60 11.68 16.14
C VAL A 194 10.69 11.32 14.67
N LEU A 195 10.25 10.11 14.34
CA LEU A 195 10.22 9.60 12.98
C LEU A 195 8.79 9.28 12.57
N LYS A 196 8.48 9.54 11.29
CA LYS A 196 7.27 9.02 10.66
C LYS A 196 7.51 7.59 10.21
N VAL A 197 6.53 6.71 10.49
CA VAL A 197 6.53 5.35 9.95
C VAL A 197 5.92 5.33 8.55
N VAL A 198 6.57 4.58 7.67
CA VAL A 198 6.13 4.35 6.30
C VAL A 198 6.07 2.85 6.05
N GLN A 199 4.92 2.36 5.62
CA GLN A 199 4.76 0.98 5.21
C GLN A 199 5.21 0.82 3.76
N ILE A 200 6.13 -0.11 3.50
CA ILE A 200 6.60 -0.40 2.15
C ILE A 200 5.81 -1.58 1.60
N ARG A 201 5.09 -1.35 0.49
CA ARG A 201 4.28 -2.36 -0.20
C ARG A 201 4.87 -2.65 -1.58
N LYS A 202 4.74 -3.89 -2.04
CA LYS A 202 5.00 -4.32 -3.41
C LYS A 202 3.67 -4.42 -4.14
N ASP A 203 3.54 -3.67 -5.23
CA ASP A 203 2.42 -3.76 -6.15
C ASP A 203 2.90 -4.22 -7.55
N GLY A 204 1.98 -4.26 -8.52
CA GLY A 204 2.30 -4.66 -9.89
C GLY A 204 3.27 -3.74 -10.63
N THR A 205 3.52 -2.52 -10.11
CA THR A 205 4.41 -1.51 -10.71
C THR A 205 5.75 -1.39 -10.00
N GLY A 206 5.89 -1.92 -8.78
CA GLY A 206 7.15 -1.90 -8.03
C GLY A 206 6.94 -1.80 -6.53
N LEU A 207 7.94 -1.26 -5.84
CA LEU A 207 7.82 -0.92 -4.43
C LEU A 207 7.28 0.50 -4.29
N ARG A 208 6.38 0.71 -3.32
CA ARG A 208 5.83 2.00 -2.95
C ARG A 208 5.77 2.13 -1.44
N GLY A 209 5.93 3.35 -0.94
CA GLY A 209 5.72 3.68 0.46
C GLY A 209 4.35 4.32 0.66
N THR A 210 3.66 3.93 1.73
CA THR A 210 2.40 4.56 2.15
C THR A 210 2.46 4.97 3.62
N THR A 211 1.90 6.14 3.92
CA THR A 211 1.72 6.63 5.30
C THR A 211 0.29 6.51 5.79
N SER A 212 -0.70 6.39 4.91
CA SER A 212 -2.12 6.42 5.28
C SER A 212 -2.47 5.34 6.31
N ASP A 213 -1.89 4.15 6.14
CA ASP A 213 -2.04 3.01 7.04
C ASP A 213 -1.32 3.19 8.39
N CYS A 214 -0.31 4.07 8.42
CA CYS A 214 0.57 4.33 9.56
C CYS A 214 0.44 5.78 10.07
N ASP A 215 -0.66 6.48 9.77
CA ASP A 215 -0.66 7.94 9.91
C ASP A 215 -0.52 8.41 11.36
N ASP A 216 -1.11 7.64 12.27
CA ASP A 216 -1.06 7.81 13.73
C ASP A 216 0.04 6.99 14.40
N VAL A 217 1.03 6.54 13.63
CA VAL A 217 2.17 5.76 14.12
C VAL A 217 3.46 6.55 13.94
N LEU A 218 4.13 6.79 15.05
CA LEU A 218 5.42 7.47 15.13
C LEU A 218 6.44 6.56 15.81
N LEU A 219 7.71 6.80 15.53
CA LEU A 219 8.82 6.29 16.33
C LEU A 219 9.46 7.45 17.07
N GLN A 220 9.98 7.19 18.27
CA GLN A 220 10.80 8.14 19.01
C GLN A 220 12.13 7.49 19.38
N VAL A 221 13.24 8.10 18.99
CA VAL A 221 14.58 7.62 19.31
C VAL A 221 14.77 7.63 20.83
N LEU A 222 15.19 6.50 21.41
CA LEU A 222 15.40 6.38 22.85
C LEU A 222 16.87 6.53 23.25
N ASP A 223 17.77 5.92 22.48
CA ASP A 223 19.19 5.84 22.77
C ASP A 223 20.03 6.49 21.66
N GLU A 224 21.29 6.72 21.98
CA GLU A 224 22.28 7.15 21.00
C GLU A 224 22.57 6.03 20.00
N MET A 225 22.90 6.43 18.78
CA MET A 225 23.21 5.48 17.73
C MET A 225 24.50 4.70 18.03
N LYS A 226 24.45 3.38 17.87
CA LYS A 226 25.59 2.46 17.99
C LYS A 226 25.61 1.54 16.77
N ASP A 227 26.75 1.47 16.09
CA ASP A 227 26.96 0.62 14.90
C ASP A 227 25.90 0.81 13.79
N GLY A 228 25.44 2.05 13.62
CA GLY A 228 24.41 2.40 12.65
C GLY A 228 22.99 2.00 13.05
N GLN A 229 22.76 1.67 14.32
CA GLN A 229 21.45 1.30 14.86
C GLN A 229 21.08 2.14 16.08
N SER A 230 19.78 2.31 16.33
CA SER A 230 19.26 2.85 17.59
C SER A 230 17.95 2.16 17.96
N THR A 231 17.65 2.09 19.25
CA THR A 231 16.35 1.67 19.76
C THR A 231 15.38 2.84 19.65
N CYS A 232 14.21 2.59 19.07
CA CYS A 232 13.12 3.55 19.00
C CYS A 232 11.88 3.02 19.71
N ARG A 233 11.18 3.88 20.43
CA ARG A 233 9.85 3.60 20.97
C ARG A 233 8.80 3.79 19.89
N LEU A 234 7.97 2.79 19.70
CA LEU A 234 6.80 2.80 18.85
C LEU A 234 5.64 3.48 19.58
N VAL A 235 5.25 4.65 19.07
CA VAL A 235 4.17 5.47 19.59
C VAL A 235 2.99 5.37 18.63
N ARG A 236 1.85 4.89 19.12
CA ARG A 236 0.68 4.59 18.30
C ARG A 236 -0.60 4.88 19.06
N GLN A 237 -1.65 5.27 18.35
CA GLN A 237 -2.99 5.39 18.92
C GLN A 237 -3.56 4.03 19.35
N TYR A 238 -3.33 2.99 18.54
CA TYR A 238 -3.87 1.64 18.77
C TYR A 238 -2.74 0.60 18.76
N ALA A 239 -2.80 -0.39 19.65
CA ALA A 239 -1.77 -1.42 19.78
C ALA A 239 -1.49 -2.21 18.48
N ASP A 240 -2.54 -2.50 17.70
CA ASP A 240 -2.50 -3.42 16.55
C ASP A 240 -2.29 -2.73 15.17
N ARG A 241 -1.75 -1.51 15.12
CA ARG A 241 -1.68 -0.70 13.87
C ARG A 241 -0.56 -1.06 12.88
N LEU A 242 0.42 -1.87 13.27
CA LEU A 242 1.50 -2.30 12.38
C LEU A 242 1.44 -3.82 12.17
N PRO A 243 0.74 -4.31 11.13
CA PRO A 243 0.76 -5.74 10.82
C PRO A 243 2.19 -6.21 10.49
N PRO A 244 2.53 -7.49 10.73
CA PRO A 244 3.81 -8.03 10.32
C PRO A 244 4.01 -7.89 8.80
N ALA A 245 5.26 -7.78 8.35
CA ALA A 245 5.61 -7.67 6.94
C ALA A 245 5.28 -8.97 6.18
N ARG A 246 4.09 -9.01 5.57
CA ARG A 246 3.52 -10.15 4.83
C ARG A 246 2.64 -9.66 3.69
N GLY A 247 2.33 -10.56 2.74
CA GLY A 247 1.47 -10.21 1.61
C GLY A 247 2.15 -9.21 0.67
N SER A 248 1.47 -8.10 0.37
CA SER A 248 2.06 -6.95 -0.32
C SER A 248 3.03 -6.16 0.56
N ILE A 249 2.96 -6.26 1.89
CA ILE A 249 3.83 -5.51 2.79
C ILE A 249 5.20 -6.16 2.83
N VAL A 250 6.20 -5.46 2.30
CA VAL A 250 7.60 -5.92 2.27
C VAL A 250 8.32 -5.55 3.57
N GLY A 251 7.93 -4.46 4.22
CA GLY A 251 8.53 -4.05 5.49
C GLY A 251 8.16 -2.62 5.86
N TYR A 252 8.88 -2.09 6.83
CA TYR A 252 8.67 -0.74 7.33
C TYR A 252 9.96 0.07 7.23
N ARG A 253 9.81 1.29 6.73
CA ARG A 253 10.82 2.33 6.81
C ARG A 253 10.34 3.42 7.75
N CYS A 254 11.27 4.24 8.19
CA CYS A 254 10.98 5.42 8.97
C CYS A 254 11.83 6.58 8.49
N ILE A 255 11.32 7.79 8.64
CA ILE A 255 12.01 9.02 8.26
C ILE A 255 11.96 10.01 9.42
N ARG A 256 13.13 10.53 9.82
CA ARG A 256 13.24 11.55 10.87
C ARG A 256 12.49 12.81 10.43
N LEU A 257 11.60 13.29 11.27
CA LEU A 257 10.85 14.50 11.04
C LEU A 257 11.63 15.72 11.52
N ALA A 258 11.38 16.87 10.89
CA ALA A 258 11.93 18.17 11.25
C ALA A 258 11.25 18.75 12.52
N THR A 259 11.21 17.97 13.60
CA THR A 259 10.50 18.36 14.81
C THR A 259 11.23 19.44 15.60
N VAL A 260 10.49 20.25 16.35
CA VAL A 260 10.97 21.39 17.12
C VAL A 260 10.31 21.46 18.49
N THR A 261 10.77 22.39 19.30
CA THR A 261 10.07 22.81 20.53
C THR A 261 9.14 23.97 20.21
N ALA A 262 7.83 23.75 20.24
CA ALA A 262 6.83 24.79 19.98
C ALA A 262 5.49 24.45 20.65
N PRO A 263 4.59 25.42 20.90
CA PRO A 263 3.24 25.12 21.31
C PRO A 263 2.50 24.29 20.25
N LEU A 264 1.82 23.22 20.66
CA LEU A 264 0.94 22.46 19.78
C LEU A 264 -0.28 23.32 19.45
N LYS A 265 -0.61 23.45 18.16
CA LYS A 265 -1.89 24.00 17.69
C LYS A 265 -2.69 22.90 17.00
N LEU A 266 -3.85 22.56 17.55
CA LEU A 266 -4.68 21.44 17.12
C LEU A 266 -6.11 21.89 16.81
N LYS A 267 -6.57 21.64 15.60
CA LYS A 267 -7.97 21.79 15.20
C LYS A 267 -8.64 20.42 15.12
N LEU A 268 -9.72 20.26 15.88
CA LEU A 268 -10.51 19.04 15.88
C LEU A 268 -11.73 19.21 14.99
N ILE A 269 -11.95 18.27 14.08
CA ILE A 269 -13.11 18.22 13.18
C ILE A 269 -13.84 16.89 13.33
N ASP A 270 -15.14 16.89 13.07
CA ASP A 270 -15.93 15.66 12.97
C ASP A 270 -15.70 14.97 11.61
N PRO A 271 -16.24 13.75 11.40
CA PRO A 271 -16.13 13.05 10.11
C PRO A 271 -16.74 13.81 8.91
N LYS A 272 -17.54 14.85 9.14
CA LYS A 272 -18.13 15.73 8.11
C LYS A 272 -17.29 16.99 7.87
N GLY A 273 -16.17 17.15 8.56
CA GLY A 273 -15.29 18.31 8.47
C GLY A 273 -15.70 19.51 9.32
N ALA A 274 -16.77 19.41 10.11
CA ALA A 274 -17.22 20.50 10.96
C ALA A 274 -16.36 20.59 12.23
N PRO A 275 -15.98 21.80 12.71
CA PRO A 275 -15.25 21.95 13.97
C PRO A 275 -16.00 21.37 15.16
N LEU A 276 -15.30 20.62 16.02
CA LEU A 276 -15.89 20.05 17.24
C LEU A 276 -15.97 21.11 18.36
N ARG A 277 -17.19 21.46 18.78
CA ARG A 277 -17.50 22.51 19.79
C ARG A 277 -18.40 22.04 20.93
N GLN A 278 -18.39 20.75 21.23
CA GLN A 278 -19.36 20.16 22.16
C GLN A 278 -19.05 20.55 23.60
N VAL A 279 -20.12 20.78 24.37
CA VAL A 279 -20.02 20.99 25.82
C VAL A 279 -19.40 19.75 26.45
N GLY A 280 -18.39 19.95 27.30
CA GLY A 280 -17.66 18.86 27.95
C GLY A 280 -16.51 18.27 27.14
N LEU A 281 -16.23 18.76 25.93
CA LEU A 281 -15.02 18.41 25.18
C LEU A 281 -13.79 19.02 25.87
N GLN A 282 -12.85 18.18 26.29
CA GLN A 282 -11.57 18.59 26.85
C GLN A 282 -10.43 18.02 26.02
N VAL A 283 -9.40 18.82 25.77
CA VAL A 283 -8.17 18.39 25.10
C VAL A 283 -7.03 18.49 26.09
N ARG A 284 -6.43 17.36 26.42
CA ARG A 284 -5.28 17.23 27.31
C ARG A 284 -4.04 16.97 26.48
N ILE A 285 -2.98 17.76 26.68
CA ILE A 285 -1.76 17.74 25.88
C ILE A 285 -0.58 17.54 26.82
N LYS A 286 0.23 16.50 26.56
CA LYS A 286 1.42 16.16 27.35
C LYS A 286 2.64 15.94 26.47
N ASP A 287 3.82 16.06 27.08
CA ASP A 287 5.10 15.71 26.48
C ASP A 287 5.45 14.21 26.60
N SER A 288 4.72 13.47 27.44
CA SER A 288 5.06 12.08 27.82
C SER A 288 3.82 11.20 28.01
N GLY A 289 3.50 10.41 26.98
CA GLY A 289 2.48 9.36 27.03
C GLY A 289 1.04 9.86 27.25
N PHE A 290 0.11 8.92 27.37
CA PHE A 290 -1.34 9.18 27.52
C PHE A 290 -1.85 8.98 28.96
N ALA A 291 -1.03 9.30 29.97
CA ALA A 291 -1.34 9.02 31.37
C ALA A 291 -2.66 9.67 31.84
N GLU A 292 -3.40 8.98 32.72
CA GLU A 292 -4.77 9.36 33.14
C GLU A 292 -4.83 10.55 34.09
N SER A 293 -3.85 10.70 34.98
CA SER A 293 -3.72 11.88 35.82
C SER A 293 -3.45 13.11 34.95
N TYR A 294 -3.90 14.30 35.35
CA TYR A 294 -3.58 15.52 34.60
C TYR A 294 -3.43 16.69 35.56
N GLN A 295 -2.70 17.70 35.11
CA GLN A 295 -2.58 18.99 35.76
C GLN A 295 -3.33 20.03 34.93
N GLU A 296 -3.72 21.15 35.54
CA GLU A 296 -4.39 22.24 34.79
C GLU A 296 -3.57 22.77 33.61
N ARG A 297 -2.23 22.69 33.70
CA ARG A 297 -1.33 23.06 32.61
C ARG A 297 -1.45 22.18 31.37
N ASP A 298 -1.92 20.93 31.54
CA ASP A 298 -2.10 19.98 30.45
C ASP A 298 -3.35 20.30 29.62
N LEU A 299 -4.24 21.19 30.10
CA LEU A 299 -5.45 21.57 29.38
C LEU A 299 -5.15 22.53 28.23
N GLY A 300 -5.48 22.10 27.02
CA GLY A 300 -5.41 22.91 25.82
C GLY A 300 -6.37 24.10 25.88
N VAL A 301 -5.88 25.29 25.53
CA VAL A 301 -6.68 26.52 25.48
C VAL A 301 -7.36 26.62 24.12
N LEU A 302 -8.68 26.62 24.11
CA LEU A 302 -9.47 26.75 22.88
C LEU A 302 -9.59 28.22 22.47
N PHE A 303 -9.08 28.57 21.29
CA PHE A 303 -9.26 29.89 20.69
C PHE A 303 -9.52 29.74 19.18
N ARG A 304 -10.64 30.31 18.69
CA ARG A 304 -11.05 30.24 17.27
C ARG A 304 -10.97 28.82 16.68
N ASP A 305 -11.56 27.84 17.38
CA ASP A 305 -11.56 26.41 17.01
C ASP A 305 -10.19 25.71 17.01
N VAL A 306 -9.15 26.34 17.57
CA VAL A 306 -7.82 25.76 17.70
C VAL A 306 -7.47 25.61 19.17
N PHE A 307 -7.24 24.37 19.59
CA PHE A 307 -6.66 24.06 20.89
C PHE A 307 -5.16 24.32 20.85
N THR A 308 -4.66 25.15 21.76
CA THR A 308 -3.24 25.46 21.88
C THR A 308 -2.70 24.93 23.21
N SER A 309 -1.56 24.24 23.21
CA SER A 309 -0.89 23.87 24.45
C SER A 309 -0.39 25.11 25.19
N ARG A 310 -0.46 25.12 26.52
CA ARG A 310 0.06 26.22 27.33
C ARG A 310 1.58 26.27 27.30
N ASP A 311 2.19 25.11 27.46
CA ASP A 311 3.64 24.93 27.42
C ASP A 311 4.09 24.52 26.01
N PRO A 312 5.32 24.88 25.60
CA PRO A 312 5.91 24.39 24.38
C PRO A 312 6.21 22.89 24.50
N MET A 313 5.84 22.12 23.47
CA MET A 313 6.04 20.67 23.41
C MET A 313 7.34 20.37 22.68
N LYS A 314 8.21 19.54 23.26
CA LYS A 314 9.49 19.16 22.66
C LYS A 314 9.30 17.94 21.74
N ASN A 315 9.43 18.16 20.44
CA ASN A 315 9.38 17.17 19.35
C ASN A 315 8.06 16.43 19.14
N ILE A 316 7.39 15.97 20.19
CA ILE A 316 6.15 15.21 20.16
C ILE A 316 5.19 15.71 21.24
N ALA A 317 3.90 15.64 20.94
CA ALA A 317 2.83 15.81 21.90
C ALA A 317 1.93 14.57 21.92
N PHE A 318 1.48 14.20 23.11
CA PHE A 318 0.51 13.15 23.35
C PHE A 318 -0.81 13.81 23.69
N VAL A 319 -1.76 13.74 22.76
CA VAL A 319 -3.06 14.37 22.91
C VAL A 319 -4.09 13.34 23.34
N ARG A 320 -4.76 13.59 24.46
CA ARG A 320 -5.94 12.86 24.89
C ARG A 320 -7.15 13.78 24.77
N ILE A 321 -8.20 13.28 24.14
CA ILE A 321 -9.45 14.01 23.92
C ILE A 321 -10.52 13.32 24.76
N ASP A 322 -11.11 14.07 25.68
CA ASP A 322 -12.16 13.58 26.57
C ASP A 322 -13.48 14.28 26.25
N LEU A 323 -14.59 13.55 26.35
CA LEU A 323 -15.95 14.10 26.32
C LEU A 323 -16.63 13.73 27.64
N GLY A 324 -16.67 14.69 28.57
CA GLY A 324 -16.98 14.43 29.97
C GLY A 324 -15.85 13.60 30.62
N GLU A 325 -16.20 12.46 31.22
CA GLU A 325 -15.23 11.55 31.86
C GLU A 325 -14.61 10.52 30.89
N ARG A 326 -15.15 10.43 29.66
CA ARG A 326 -14.76 9.41 28.69
C ARG A 326 -13.69 9.92 27.75
N ALA A 327 -12.57 9.20 27.66
CA ALA A 327 -11.61 9.38 26.56
C ALA A 327 -12.23 8.92 25.25
N ILE A 328 -12.23 9.78 24.24
CA ILE A 328 -12.73 9.49 22.89
C ILE A 328 -11.60 9.34 21.85
N ALA A 329 -10.40 9.86 22.13
CA ALA A 329 -9.23 9.65 21.27
C ALA A 329 -7.90 9.86 21.99
N ARG A 330 -6.86 9.19 21.49
CA ARG A 330 -5.46 9.32 21.92
C ARG A 330 -4.55 9.47 20.70
N ILE A 331 -4.06 10.67 20.44
CA ILE A 331 -3.38 10.99 19.18
C ILE A 331 -1.95 11.44 19.47
N PRO A 332 -0.93 10.69 18.99
CA PRO A 332 0.44 11.17 19.03
C PRO A 332 0.69 12.14 17.86
N LEU A 333 1.28 13.30 18.15
CA LEU A 333 1.50 14.36 17.17
C LEU A 333 2.96 14.81 17.18
N ALA A 334 3.62 14.72 16.03
CA ALA A 334 4.94 15.33 15.83
C ALA A 334 4.80 16.85 15.74
N ILE A 335 5.66 17.58 16.46
CA ILE A 335 5.68 19.05 16.50
C ILE A 335 6.66 19.55 15.45
N THR A 336 6.19 19.88 14.26
CA THR A 336 7.04 20.28 13.11
C THR A 336 7.18 21.79 12.92
N GLY A 337 6.53 22.58 13.78
CA GLY A 337 6.54 24.04 13.78
C GLY A 337 5.25 24.62 14.36
N ASP A 338 4.91 25.84 13.96
CA ASP A 338 3.73 26.58 14.45
C ASP A 338 2.44 26.32 13.64
N ALA A 339 2.46 25.30 12.77
CA ALA A 339 1.34 24.95 11.92
C ALA A 339 0.17 24.37 12.73
N VAL A 340 -1.06 24.67 12.31
CA VAL A 340 -2.26 24.07 12.90
C VAL A 340 -2.42 22.67 12.35
N VAL A 341 -2.33 21.67 13.23
CA VAL A 341 -2.59 20.27 12.91
C VAL A 341 -4.09 20.04 12.94
N VAL A 342 -4.67 19.49 11.87
CA VAL A 342 -6.09 19.12 11.81
C VAL A 342 -6.24 17.63 12.09
N ARG A 343 -7.16 17.25 12.97
CA ARG A 343 -7.49 15.83 13.25
C ARG A 343 -8.99 15.60 13.26
N THR A 344 -9.39 14.53 12.59
CA THR A 344 -10.76 14.04 12.58
C THR A 344 -10.98 13.15 13.81
N VAL A 345 -12.04 13.43 14.56
CA VAL A 345 -12.39 12.67 15.77
C VAL A 345 -13.88 12.33 15.72
N ASN A 346 -14.17 11.04 15.91
CA ASN A 346 -15.54 10.57 16.08
C ASN A 346 -15.89 10.54 17.57
N ILE A 347 -16.91 11.30 17.93
CA ILE A 347 -17.40 11.52 19.30
C ILE A 347 -18.36 10.44 19.78
N GLU A 348 -18.85 9.58 18.89
CA GLU A 348 -19.85 8.57 19.22
C GLU A 348 -19.35 7.62 20.32
N ALA A 349 -20.28 7.09 21.11
CA ALA A 349 -19.97 6.06 22.11
C ALA A 349 -19.35 4.83 21.42
N GLY A 350 -18.15 4.41 21.86
CA GLY A 350 -17.44 3.28 21.25
C GLY A 350 -16.81 3.56 19.87
N ALA A 351 -16.80 4.82 19.42
CA ALA A 351 -16.20 5.19 18.13
C ALA A 351 -14.74 4.77 18.00
N GLU A 352 -13.90 4.99 19.01
CA GLU A 352 -12.48 4.58 19.00
C GLU A 352 -12.32 3.08 18.76
N SER A 353 -13.08 2.24 19.49
CA SER A 353 -13.07 0.79 19.29
C SER A 353 -13.59 0.38 17.93
N ARG A 354 -14.63 1.05 17.44
CA ARG A 354 -15.19 0.83 16.10
C ARG A 354 -14.18 1.20 15.01
N ASP A 355 -13.53 2.34 15.11
CA ASP A 355 -12.52 2.82 14.15
C ASP A 355 -11.30 1.89 14.13
N GLN A 356 -10.87 1.39 15.29
CA GLN A 356 -9.85 0.36 15.38
C GLN A 356 -10.26 -0.92 14.65
N LEU A 357 -11.49 -1.40 14.87
CA LEU A 357 -12.00 -2.60 14.21
C LEU A 357 -12.20 -2.40 12.71
N VAL A 358 -12.62 -1.21 12.26
CA VAL A 358 -12.75 -0.85 10.84
C VAL A 358 -11.37 -0.86 10.17
N ALA A 359 -10.37 -0.22 10.78
CA ALA A 359 -8.99 -0.23 10.28
C ALA A 359 -8.45 -1.67 10.20
N ARG A 360 -8.61 -2.45 11.27
CA ARG A 360 -8.20 -3.86 11.31
C ARG A 360 -8.92 -4.72 10.26
N ARG A 361 -10.20 -4.49 10.03
CA ARG A 361 -10.98 -5.14 8.95
C ARG A 361 -10.39 -4.81 7.58
N GLY A 362 -10.05 -3.54 7.34
CA GLY A 362 -9.38 -3.10 6.11
C GLY A 362 -8.08 -3.86 5.87
N PHE A 363 -7.19 -3.89 6.87
CA PHE A 363 -5.94 -4.64 6.79
C PHE A 363 -6.12 -6.14 6.54
N TRP A 364 -7.12 -6.75 7.19
CA TRP A 364 -7.41 -8.16 7.00
C TRP A 364 -7.87 -8.43 5.57
N LEU A 365 -8.78 -7.61 5.04
CA LEU A 365 -9.29 -7.73 3.67
C LEU A 365 -8.18 -7.55 2.63
N ASP A 366 -7.33 -6.54 2.82
CA ASP A 366 -6.16 -6.29 1.97
C ASP A 366 -5.26 -7.52 1.90
N ARG A 367 -4.97 -8.17 3.04
CA ARG A 367 -4.15 -9.39 3.07
C ARG A 367 -4.78 -10.53 2.28
N VAL A 368 -6.09 -10.76 2.39
CA VAL A 368 -6.77 -11.82 1.62
C VAL A 368 -6.72 -11.52 0.13
N ASN A 369 -6.98 -10.27 -0.25
CA ASN A 369 -6.92 -9.83 -1.63
C ASN A 369 -5.50 -9.95 -2.20
N ASP A 370 -4.47 -9.63 -1.42
CA ASP A 370 -3.06 -9.85 -1.78
C ASP A 370 -2.79 -11.33 -2.09
N SER A 371 -3.16 -12.25 -1.19
CA SER A 371 -2.95 -13.68 -1.39
C SER A 371 -3.70 -14.20 -2.62
N ARG A 372 -4.90 -13.70 -2.88
CA ARG A 372 -5.66 -14.02 -4.10
C ARG A 372 -4.96 -13.50 -5.37
N ARG A 373 -4.41 -12.28 -5.35
CA ARG A 373 -3.64 -11.74 -6.49
C ARG A 373 -2.39 -12.56 -6.78
N ILE A 374 -1.67 -12.95 -5.72
CA ILE A 374 -0.47 -13.81 -5.84
C ILE A 374 -0.85 -15.17 -6.46
N GLN A 375 -1.96 -15.77 -6.05
CA GLN A 375 -2.47 -17.00 -6.64
C GLN A 375 -2.81 -16.82 -8.13
N ALA A 376 -3.53 -15.75 -8.48
CA ALA A 376 -3.90 -15.48 -9.87
C ALA A 376 -2.67 -15.24 -10.75
N GLN A 377 -1.66 -14.51 -10.27
CA GLN A 377 -0.40 -14.31 -10.97
C GLN A 377 0.38 -15.63 -11.13
N CYS A 378 0.41 -16.47 -10.10
CA CYS A 378 1.06 -17.77 -10.15
C CYS A 378 0.49 -18.65 -11.27
N PHE A 379 -0.85 -18.65 -11.47
CA PHE A 379 -1.44 -19.34 -12.61
C PHE A 379 -0.96 -18.80 -13.96
N LYS A 380 -0.86 -17.48 -14.13
CA LYS A 380 -0.32 -16.87 -15.37
C LYS A 380 1.13 -17.32 -15.62
N ASP A 381 1.95 -17.30 -14.57
CA ASP A 381 3.37 -17.70 -14.64
C ASP A 381 3.52 -19.19 -14.97
N ILE A 382 2.72 -20.05 -14.32
CA ILE A 382 2.65 -21.49 -14.58
C ILE A 382 2.26 -21.76 -16.04
N THR A 383 1.21 -21.11 -16.56
CA THR A 383 0.79 -21.26 -17.97
C THR A 383 1.94 -20.91 -18.90
N GLN A 384 2.66 -19.81 -18.62
CA GLN A 384 3.79 -19.38 -19.43
C GLN A 384 4.96 -20.38 -19.38
N LEU A 385 5.30 -20.90 -18.20
CA LEU A 385 6.36 -21.89 -18.02
C LEU A 385 6.04 -23.23 -18.69
N VAL A 386 4.79 -23.69 -18.58
CA VAL A 386 4.31 -24.89 -19.28
C VAL A 386 4.35 -24.71 -20.80
N LYS A 387 3.93 -23.54 -21.32
CA LYS A 387 4.06 -23.19 -22.75
C LYS A 387 5.53 -23.23 -23.23
N GLN A 388 6.49 -22.96 -22.35
CA GLN A 388 7.93 -23.04 -22.61
C GLN A 388 8.54 -24.44 -22.38
N GLY A 389 7.73 -25.44 -22.01
CA GLY A 389 8.23 -26.78 -21.68
C GLY A 389 8.99 -26.89 -20.35
N LYS A 390 8.92 -25.85 -19.49
CA LYS A 390 9.63 -25.78 -18.20
C LYS A 390 8.74 -26.26 -17.03
N VAL A 391 8.29 -27.51 -17.10
CA VAL A 391 7.31 -28.09 -16.14
C VAL A 391 7.84 -28.07 -14.71
N ASP A 392 9.10 -28.43 -14.47
CA ASP A 392 9.67 -28.45 -13.11
C ASP A 392 9.78 -27.05 -12.49
N GLN A 393 10.02 -26.00 -13.29
CA GLN A 393 10.00 -24.61 -12.79
C GLN A 393 8.57 -24.18 -12.45
N ALA A 394 7.59 -24.62 -13.23
CA ALA A 394 6.18 -24.36 -12.96
C ALA A 394 5.74 -25.02 -11.65
N ASP A 395 6.09 -26.29 -11.43
CA ASP A 395 5.78 -27.02 -10.19
C ASP A 395 6.42 -26.36 -8.96
N ASN A 396 7.71 -26.05 -9.03
CA ASN A 396 8.40 -25.35 -7.93
C ASN A 396 7.76 -23.99 -7.60
N SER A 397 7.38 -23.22 -8.62
CA SER A 397 6.66 -21.94 -8.44
C SER A 397 5.28 -22.14 -7.80
N ALA A 398 4.54 -23.15 -8.26
CA ALA A 398 3.22 -23.50 -7.74
C ALA A 398 3.29 -23.91 -6.26
N ARG A 399 4.21 -24.81 -5.89
CA ARG A 399 4.39 -25.28 -4.51
C ARG A 399 4.83 -24.17 -3.56
N LYS A 400 5.73 -23.29 -4.00
CA LYS A 400 6.13 -22.12 -3.22
C LYS A 400 4.94 -21.20 -2.95
N THR A 401 4.10 -21.00 -3.95
CA THR A 401 2.88 -20.20 -3.82
C THR A 401 1.85 -20.88 -2.92
N LEU A 402 1.65 -22.20 -3.05
CA LEU A 402 0.75 -22.98 -2.21
C LEU A 402 1.16 -22.90 -0.74
N SER A 403 2.44 -23.14 -0.43
CA SER A 403 2.97 -23.04 0.94
C SER A 403 2.75 -21.66 1.54
N ARG A 404 2.91 -20.60 0.74
CA ARG A 404 2.62 -19.23 1.16
C ARG A 404 1.13 -19.03 1.47
N ILE A 405 0.24 -19.47 0.58
CA ILE A 405 -1.22 -19.35 0.77
C ILE A 405 -1.69 -20.14 1.99
N ASP A 406 -1.12 -21.34 2.23
CA ASP A 406 -1.42 -22.13 3.42
C ASP A 406 -1.03 -21.39 4.72
N GLY A 407 0.13 -20.73 4.73
CA GLY A 407 0.54 -19.84 5.83
C GLY A 407 -0.44 -18.69 6.03
N ASP A 408 -0.81 -17.99 4.96
CA ASP A 408 -1.77 -16.88 5.01
C ASP A 408 -3.14 -17.34 5.54
N ILE A 409 -3.69 -18.46 5.04
CA ILE A 409 -4.97 -19.02 5.50
C ILE A 409 -4.95 -19.33 7.00
N SER A 410 -3.88 -19.97 7.49
CA SER A 410 -3.73 -20.32 8.90
C SER A 410 -3.79 -19.08 9.79
N GLU A 411 -3.00 -18.07 9.46
CA GLU A 411 -2.92 -16.82 10.22
C GLU A 411 -4.21 -16.01 10.15
N LEU A 412 -4.78 -15.84 8.94
CA LEU A 412 -6.02 -15.11 8.74
C LEU A 412 -7.19 -15.77 9.47
N THR A 413 -7.18 -17.09 9.62
CA THR A 413 -8.16 -17.83 10.42
C THR A 413 -8.04 -17.46 11.91
N VAL A 414 -6.82 -17.45 12.46
CA VAL A 414 -6.57 -17.03 13.86
C VAL A 414 -6.94 -15.56 14.07
N ASP A 415 -6.56 -14.69 13.13
CA ASP A 415 -6.86 -13.26 13.19
C ASP A 415 -8.36 -12.99 13.11
N LEU A 416 -9.09 -13.72 12.27
CA LEU A 416 -10.54 -13.60 12.14
C LEU A 416 -11.26 -14.01 13.42
N GLN A 417 -10.80 -15.09 14.07
CA GLN A 417 -11.36 -15.52 15.35
C GLN A 417 -11.18 -14.44 16.43
N LYS A 418 -9.96 -13.93 16.59
CA LYS A 418 -9.67 -12.81 17.51
C LYS A 418 -10.49 -11.57 17.15
N PHE A 419 -10.65 -11.28 15.87
CA PHE A 419 -11.42 -10.14 15.40
C PHE A 419 -12.91 -10.26 15.76
N LYS A 420 -13.51 -11.45 15.62
CA LYS A 420 -14.90 -11.72 16.05
C LYS A 420 -15.07 -11.52 17.55
N GLU A 421 -14.15 -12.05 18.35
CA GLU A 421 -14.14 -11.88 19.82
C GLU A 421 -14.07 -10.40 20.22
N GLN A 422 -13.18 -9.63 19.59
CA GLN A 422 -13.06 -8.19 19.83
C GLN A 422 -14.31 -7.42 19.40
N THR A 423 -14.94 -7.80 18.29
CA THR A 423 -16.17 -7.17 17.80
C THR A 423 -17.33 -7.38 18.79
N ILE A 424 -17.46 -8.59 19.35
CA ILE A 424 -18.44 -8.91 20.40
C ILE A 424 -18.14 -8.11 21.67
N ALA A 425 -16.88 -8.10 22.12
CA ALA A 425 -16.46 -7.38 23.32
C ALA A 425 -16.71 -5.86 23.21
N ALA A 426 -16.47 -5.29 22.02
CA ALA A 426 -16.71 -3.88 21.72
C ALA A 426 -18.19 -3.56 21.45
N LYS A 427 -19.09 -4.56 21.45
CA LYS A 427 -20.52 -4.43 21.12
C LYS A 427 -20.75 -3.77 19.75
N VAL A 428 -19.85 -3.99 18.80
CA VAL A 428 -19.99 -3.46 17.44
C VAL A 428 -20.89 -4.41 16.65
N SER A 429 -22.17 -4.06 16.54
CA SER A 429 -23.14 -4.79 15.71
C SER A 429 -23.32 -4.02 14.40
N LEU A 430 -22.64 -4.48 13.36
CA LEU A 430 -22.82 -4.00 12.00
C LEU A 430 -23.16 -5.21 11.12
N PRO A 431 -24.34 -5.24 10.47
CA PRO A 431 -24.72 -6.34 9.58
C PRO A 431 -23.64 -6.59 8.53
N GLY A 432 -23.22 -7.85 8.35
CA GLY A 432 -22.21 -8.23 7.35
C GLY A 432 -20.76 -7.85 7.69
N PHE A 433 -20.49 -7.29 8.87
CA PHE A 433 -19.15 -6.78 9.20
C PHE A 433 -18.08 -7.87 9.23
N THR A 434 -18.40 -9.01 9.85
CA THR A 434 -17.54 -10.21 9.93
C THR A 434 -17.83 -11.22 8.83
N ASP A 435 -19.07 -11.29 8.33
CA ASP A 435 -19.50 -12.31 7.37
C ASP A 435 -18.70 -12.22 6.06
N VAL A 436 -18.45 -10.99 5.58
CA VAL A 436 -17.60 -10.75 4.40
C VAL A 436 -16.19 -11.30 4.58
N LEU A 437 -15.66 -11.34 5.82
CA LEU A 437 -14.34 -11.90 6.09
C LEU A 437 -14.35 -13.42 5.98
N ASP A 438 -15.37 -14.09 6.53
CA ASP A 438 -15.53 -15.54 6.36
C ASP A 438 -15.64 -15.92 4.88
N GLU A 439 -16.44 -15.17 4.11
CA GLU A 439 -16.62 -15.40 2.68
C GLU A 439 -15.32 -15.23 1.89
N LYS A 440 -14.57 -14.16 2.15
CA LYS A 440 -13.29 -13.91 1.46
C LYS A 440 -12.23 -14.95 1.89
N LEU A 441 -12.19 -15.37 3.16
CA LEU A 441 -11.32 -16.46 3.61
C LEU A 441 -11.67 -17.79 2.92
N GLN A 442 -12.97 -18.09 2.79
CA GLN A 442 -13.42 -19.28 2.10
C GLN A 442 -13.06 -19.22 0.61
N SER A 443 -13.18 -18.06 -0.03
CA SER A 443 -12.73 -17.87 -1.40
C SER A 443 -11.22 -18.13 -1.55
N LEU A 444 -10.39 -17.77 -0.56
CA LEU A 444 -8.96 -18.07 -0.58
C LEU A 444 -8.69 -19.56 -0.39
N ARG A 445 -9.43 -20.26 0.47
CA ARG A 445 -9.36 -21.73 0.62
C ARG A 445 -9.76 -22.46 -0.66
N ASP A 446 -10.76 -21.95 -1.37
CA ASP A 446 -11.15 -22.49 -2.67
C ASP A 446 -10.03 -22.32 -3.71
N ALA A 447 -9.42 -21.13 -3.75
CA ALA A 447 -8.27 -20.83 -4.61
C ALA A 447 -7.05 -21.71 -4.29
N ARG A 448 -6.81 -22.00 -3.01
CA ARG A 448 -5.78 -22.95 -2.54
C ARG A 448 -6.02 -24.35 -3.08
N ARG A 449 -7.25 -24.87 -2.97
CA ARG A 449 -7.63 -26.20 -3.48
C ARG A 449 -7.43 -26.32 -5.00
N GLN A 450 -7.72 -25.25 -5.74
CA GLN A 450 -7.47 -25.22 -7.19
C GLN A 450 -5.98 -25.35 -7.51
N LEU A 451 -5.12 -24.63 -6.80
CA LEU A 451 -3.67 -24.69 -6.99
C LEU A 451 -3.10 -26.07 -6.64
N ASP A 452 -3.56 -26.65 -5.53
CA ASP A 452 -3.18 -28.00 -5.07
C ASP A 452 -3.54 -29.07 -6.12
N SER A 453 -4.76 -28.99 -6.67
CA SER A 453 -5.19 -29.87 -7.76
C SER A 453 -4.30 -29.72 -9.00
N TYR A 454 -3.85 -28.51 -9.33
CA TYR A 454 -3.00 -28.27 -10.49
C TYR A 454 -1.57 -28.78 -10.26
N ILE A 455 -1.03 -28.67 -9.03
CA ILE A 455 0.26 -29.28 -8.65
C ILE A 455 0.23 -30.80 -8.86
N ALA A 456 -0.85 -31.47 -8.44
CA ALA A 456 -0.99 -32.91 -8.66
C ALA A 456 -0.98 -33.28 -10.16
N GLN A 457 -1.49 -32.41 -11.04
CA GLN A 457 -1.41 -32.61 -12.48
C GLN A 457 0.02 -32.40 -13.01
N LEU A 458 0.73 -31.36 -12.53
CA LEU A 458 2.12 -31.11 -12.91
C LEU A 458 3.03 -32.28 -12.49
N ASP A 459 2.83 -32.83 -11.30
CA ASP A 459 3.54 -34.03 -10.83
C ASP A 459 3.34 -35.22 -11.76
N GLU A 460 2.10 -35.47 -12.18
CA GLU A 460 1.79 -36.57 -13.08
C GLU A 460 2.44 -36.38 -14.45
N VAL A 461 2.41 -35.16 -15.00
CA VAL A 461 3.11 -34.84 -16.25
C VAL A 461 4.62 -35.01 -16.09
N SER A 462 5.22 -34.55 -15.00
CA SER A 462 6.66 -34.68 -14.75
C SER A 462 7.09 -36.15 -14.61
N ARG A 463 6.32 -36.98 -13.87
CA ARG A 463 6.56 -38.42 -13.78
C ARG A 463 6.52 -39.11 -15.14
N GLN A 464 5.53 -38.78 -15.97
CA GLN A 464 5.41 -39.35 -17.30
C GLN A 464 6.53 -38.89 -18.24
N GLN A 465 7.07 -37.68 -18.09
CA GLN A 465 8.19 -37.19 -18.90
C GLN A 465 9.52 -37.91 -18.62
N ASN A 466 9.70 -38.47 -17.43
CA ASN A 466 10.94 -39.15 -17.04
C ASN A 466 11.00 -40.64 -17.41
N LEU A 467 9.93 -41.19 -18.02
CA LEU A 467 9.91 -42.57 -18.49
C LEU A 467 10.55 -42.67 -19.89
N PRO A 468 11.60 -43.48 -20.09
CA PRO A 468 12.33 -43.55 -21.36
C PRO A 468 11.51 -44.04 -22.57
N GLU A 469 10.37 -44.71 -22.32
CA GLU A 469 9.45 -45.19 -23.36
C GLU A 469 8.29 -44.23 -23.67
N VAL A 470 8.19 -43.09 -22.98
CA VAL A 470 7.13 -42.11 -23.25
C VAL A 470 7.48 -41.34 -24.51
N VAL A 471 6.95 -41.86 -25.62
CA VAL A 471 6.97 -41.27 -26.97
C VAL A 471 6.68 -39.77 -26.88
N GLU A 472 7.49 -38.94 -27.55
CA GLU A 472 7.35 -37.47 -27.66
C GLU A 472 5.89 -36.99 -27.85
N LEU A 473 5.07 -37.81 -28.52
CA LEU A 473 3.63 -37.63 -28.66
C LEU A 473 2.91 -37.49 -27.31
N LYS A 474 3.09 -38.43 -26.37
CA LYS A 474 2.44 -38.39 -25.05
C LYS A 474 2.86 -37.15 -24.26
N LYS A 475 4.14 -36.79 -24.30
CA LYS A 475 4.66 -35.54 -23.70
C LYS A 475 3.95 -34.32 -24.27
N LYS A 476 3.80 -34.25 -25.59
CA LYS A 476 3.08 -33.18 -26.28
C LYS A 476 1.60 -33.13 -25.88
N LEU A 477 0.92 -34.28 -25.83
CA LEU A 477 -0.50 -34.36 -25.44
C LEU A 477 -0.73 -33.96 -23.98
N ASN A 478 0.16 -34.34 -23.06
CA ASN A 478 0.10 -33.89 -21.67
C ASN A 478 0.30 -32.38 -21.53
N GLY A 479 1.19 -31.81 -22.36
CA GLY A 479 1.35 -30.36 -22.46
C GLY A 479 0.06 -29.65 -22.88
N PHE A 480 -0.76 -30.26 -23.76
CA PHE A 480 -2.09 -29.74 -24.09
C PHE A 480 -3.06 -29.85 -22.91
N VAL A 481 -3.10 -30.97 -22.20
CA VAL A 481 -3.97 -31.14 -21.02
C VAL A 481 -3.74 -30.01 -20.01
N LEU A 482 -2.48 -29.74 -19.65
CA LEU A 482 -2.14 -28.66 -18.71
C LEU A 482 -2.58 -27.28 -19.23
N ARG A 483 -2.34 -26.98 -20.51
CA ARG A 483 -2.74 -25.69 -21.12
C ARG A 483 -4.26 -25.52 -21.17
N ILE A 484 -4.99 -26.60 -21.48
CA ILE A 484 -6.45 -26.63 -21.53
C ILE A 484 -7.02 -26.40 -20.13
N ASP A 485 -6.56 -27.16 -19.13
CA ASP A 485 -7.03 -27.05 -17.75
C ASP A 485 -6.74 -25.66 -17.19
N SER A 486 -5.56 -25.11 -17.48
CA SER A 486 -5.20 -23.74 -17.14
C SER A 486 -6.14 -22.72 -17.79
N ALA A 487 -6.47 -22.86 -19.07
CA ALA A 487 -7.42 -21.99 -19.76
C ALA A 487 -8.84 -22.08 -19.16
N ILE A 488 -9.30 -23.28 -18.79
CA ILE A 488 -10.61 -23.48 -18.13
C ILE A 488 -10.63 -22.83 -16.74
N GLN A 489 -9.55 -22.98 -15.95
CA GLN A 489 -9.42 -22.36 -14.64
C GLN A 489 -9.37 -20.84 -14.72
N GLN A 490 -8.72 -20.30 -15.75
CA GLN A 490 -8.75 -18.87 -16.08
C GLN A 490 -10.06 -18.43 -16.75
N VAL A 491 -11.02 -19.35 -16.88
CA VAL A 491 -12.34 -19.16 -17.48
C VAL A 491 -12.27 -18.65 -18.93
N ASN A 492 -11.18 -18.95 -19.64
CA ASN A 492 -10.96 -18.64 -21.06
C ASN A 492 -11.42 -19.82 -21.94
N ILE A 493 -12.74 -20.06 -21.96
CA ILE A 493 -13.33 -21.27 -22.53
C ILE A 493 -13.10 -21.39 -24.04
N GLU A 494 -13.09 -20.28 -24.77
CA GLU A 494 -12.79 -20.28 -26.22
C GLU A 494 -11.35 -20.71 -26.52
N GLU A 495 -10.37 -20.25 -25.73
CA GLU A 495 -8.98 -20.69 -25.85
C GLU A 495 -8.88 -22.19 -25.52
N ALA A 496 -9.57 -22.66 -24.47
CA ALA A 496 -9.60 -24.07 -24.12
C ALA A 496 -10.16 -24.94 -25.26
N LEU A 497 -11.27 -24.53 -25.89
CA LEU A 497 -11.85 -25.23 -27.05
C LEU A 497 -10.87 -25.28 -28.24
N LYS A 498 -10.19 -24.17 -28.53
CA LYS A 498 -9.15 -24.14 -29.57
C LYS A 498 -7.99 -25.09 -29.24
N LEU A 499 -7.54 -25.12 -28.00
CA LEU A 499 -6.47 -26.02 -27.55
C LEU A 499 -6.89 -27.49 -27.63
N TYR A 500 -8.16 -27.82 -27.38
CA TYR A 500 -8.68 -29.15 -27.64
C TYR A 500 -8.59 -29.52 -29.12
N ASP A 501 -8.98 -28.62 -30.03
CA ASP A 501 -8.88 -28.88 -31.47
C ASP A 501 -7.41 -29.11 -31.91
N GLU A 502 -6.48 -28.31 -31.39
CA GLU A 502 -5.03 -28.50 -31.60
C GLU A 502 -4.54 -29.84 -31.04
N ALA A 503 -5.04 -30.26 -29.86
CA ALA A 503 -4.68 -31.54 -29.24
C ALA A 503 -5.22 -32.74 -30.03
N ILE A 504 -6.45 -32.66 -30.56
CA ILE A 504 -7.07 -33.68 -31.42
C ILE A 504 -6.25 -33.87 -32.70
N VAL A 505 -5.78 -32.78 -33.31
CA VAL A 505 -4.88 -32.84 -34.48
C VAL A 505 -3.53 -33.44 -34.08
N ALA A 506 -2.96 -32.99 -32.96
CA ALA A 506 -1.67 -33.46 -32.48
C ALA A 506 -1.67 -34.95 -32.11
N ALA A 507 -2.79 -35.51 -31.66
CA ALA A 507 -2.94 -36.93 -31.34
C ALA A 507 -2.73 -37.84 -32.57
N GLY A 508 -2.93 -37.34 -33.78
CA GLY A 508 -2.65 -38.07 -35.02
C GLY A 508 -3.43 -39.38 -35.11
N THR A 509 -2.70 -40.50 -35.13
CA THR A 509 -3.25 -41.86 -35.19
C THR A 509 -3.59 -42.46 -33.83
N GLU A 510 -3.31 -41.77 -32.72
CA GLU A 510 -3.62 -42.24 -31.37
C GLU A 510 -5.13 -42.06 -31.09
N THR A 511 -5.93 -43.03 -31.54
CA THR A 511 -7.40 -42.97 -31.52
C THR A 511 -7.95 -42.75 -30.12
N ALA A 512 -7.43 -43.46 -29.11
CA ALA A 512 -7.90 -43.34 -27.72
C ALA A 512 -7.74 -41.91 -27.18
N ALA A 513 -6.59 -41.27 -27.41
CA ALA A 513 -6.36 -39.89 -26.97
C ALA A 513 -7.23 -38.89 -27.76
N LYS A 514 -7.33 -39.09 -29.07
CA LYS A 514 -8.15 -38.27 -29.95
C LYS A 514 -9.62 -38.30 -29.54
N ASP A 515 -10.15 -39.48 -29.24
CA ASP A 515 -11.54 -39.69 -28.80
C ASP A 515 -11.77 -39.04 -27.43
N ALA A 516 -10.83 -39.20 -26.50
CA ALA A 516 -10.90 -38.57 -25.18
C ALA A 516 -10.92 -37.03 -25.26
N PHE A 517 -10.07 -36.43 -26.08
CA PHE A 517 -10.08 -34.98 -26.31
C PHE A 517 -11.36 -34.51 -27.01
N THR A 518 -11.84 -35.27 -28.00
CA THR A 518 -13.09 -34.97 -28.71
C THR A 518 -14.28 -34.97 -27.76
N GLN A 519 -14.42 -36.00 -26.93
CA GLN A 519 -15.49 -36.11 -25.95
C GLN A 519 -15.49 -34.92 -24.97
N LYS A 520 -14.33 -34.61 -24.37
CA LYS A 520 -14.20 -33.49 -23.42
C LYS A 520 -14.46 -32.14 -24.08
N ARG A 521 -13.96 -31.94 -25.30
CA ARG A 521 -14.23 -30.73 -26.09
C ARG A 521 -15.73 -30.58 -26.35
N ASP A 522 -16.40 -31.64 -26.77
CA ASP A 522 -17.81 -31.60 -27.12
C ASP A 522 -18.68 -31.39 -25.88
N GLU A 523 -18.32 -31.97 -24.74
CA GLU A 523 -18.95 -31.67 -23.45
C GLU A 523 -18.75 -30.21 -23.04
N LEU A 524 -17.51 -29.70 -23.10
CA LEU A 524 -17.22 -28.30 -22.80
C LEU A 524 -17.97 -27.36 -23.75
N LYS A 525 -18.01 -27.67 -25.05
CA LYS A 525 -18.71 -26.90 -26.08
C LYS A 525 -20.21 -26.91 -25.86
N LYS A 526 -20.79 -28.06 -25.49
CA LYS A 526 -22.22 -28.17 -25.14
C LYS A 526 -22.56 -27.27 -23.95
N ASN A 527 -21.75 -27.32 -22.88
CA ASN A 527 -21.94 -26.47 -21.70
C ASN A 527 -21.67 -24.97 -22.00
N TRP A 528 -20.77 -24.69 -22.94
CA TRP A 528 -20.42 -23.35 -23.41
C TRP A 528 -21.36 -22.82 -24.50
N THR A 529 -22.31 -23.60 -25.02
CA THR A 529 -23.24 -23.10 -26.04
C THR A 529 -24.29 -22.19 -25.38
N PRO A 530 -24.48 -20.94 -25.83
CA PRO A 530 -25.54 -20.08 -25.29
C PRO A 530 -26.93 -20.72 -25.48
N LYS A 531 -27.81 -20.53 -24.49
CA LYS A 531 -29.17 -21.09 -24.47
C LYS A 531 -30.21 -20.17 -25.12
N SER A 532 -29.86 -18.91 -25.32
CA SER A 532 -30.70 -17.87 -25.93
C SER A 532 -29.82 -16.73 -26.42
N ASP A 533 -30.38 -15.84 -27.25
CA ASP A 533 -29.68 -14.65 -27.73
C ASP A 533 -29.31 -13.71 -26.57
N ALA A 534 -30.20 -13.58 -25.58
CA ALA A 534 -29.92 -12.81 -24.37
C ALA A 534 -28.71 -13.38 -23.60
N HIS A 535 -28.62 -14.70 -23.47
CA HIS A 535 -27.49 -15.37 -22.84
C HIS A 535 -26.19 -15.18 -23.66
N SER A 536 -26.27 -15.27 -24.99
CA SER A 536 -25.11 -14.98 -25.85
C SER A 536 -24.62 -13.54 -25.67
N ALA A 537 -25.53 -12.57 -25.67
CA ALA A 537 -25.22 -11.16 -25.45
C ALA A 537 -24.61 -10.90 -24.06
N ALA A 538 -25.16 -11.53 -23.01
CA ALA A 538 -24.64 -11.45 -21.65
C ALA A 538 -23.20 -11.96 -21.56
N ARG A 539 -22.90 -13.13 -22.13
CA ARG A 539 -21.53 -13.67 -22.17
C ARG A 539 -20.59 -12.75 -22.93
N LYS A 540 -21.00 -12.28 -24.11
CA LYS A 540 -20.21 -11.35 -24.91
C LYS A 540 -19.86 -10.08 -24.10
N PHE A 541 -20.85 -9.50 -23.42
CA PHE A 541 -20.63 -8.35 -22.55
C PHE A 541 -19.61 -8.67 -21.44
N ILE A 542 -19.77 -9.79 -20.71
CA ILE A 542 -18.88 -10.18 -19.61
C ILE A 542 -17.42 -10.30 -20.11
N TYR A 543 -17.21 -11.01 -21.21
CA TYR A 543 -15.86 -11.33 -21.72
C TYR A 543 -15.21 -10.18 -22.48
N GLU A 544 -15.98 -9.39 -23.24
CA GLU A 544 -15.42 -8.39 -24.14
C GLU A 544 -15.53 -6.96 -23.59
N SER A 545 -16.51 -6.67 -22.74
CA SER A 545 -16.83 -5.31 -22.30
C SER A 545 -16.55 -5.07 -20.82
N TRP A 546 -16.96 -5.99 -19.94
CA TRP A 546 -16.74 -5.91 -18.50
C TRP A 546 -15.30 -6.25 -18.11
N ALA A 547 -14.73 -7.31 -18.70
CA ALA A 547 -13.34 -7.71 -18.49
C ALA A 547 -12.29 -6.67 -18.94
N LYS A 548 -12.70 -5.68 -19.74
CA LYS A 548 -11.83 -4.63 -20.28
C LYS A 548 -12.07 -3.26 -19.64
N VAL A 549 -12.79 -3.20 -18.52
CA VAL A 549 -13.01 -1.94 -17.81
C VAL A 549 -11.68 -1.44 -17.22
N GLN A 550 -11.37 -0.15 -17.47
CA GLN A 550 -10.10 0.46 -17.09
C GLN A 550 -10.25 1.74 -16.25
N SER A 551 -11.49 2.21 -16.03
CA SER A 551 -11.75 3.43 -15.24
C SER A 551 -12.98 3.29 -14.33
N PHE A 552 -13.07 4.18 -13.34
CA PHE A 552 -14.26 4.28 -12.48
C PHE A 552 -15.53 4.64 -13.27
N ASP A 553 -15.45 5.57 -14.22
CA ASP A 553 -16.61 6.01 -14.99
C ASP A 553 -17.12 4.89 -15.93
N ASP A 554 -16.20 4.08 -16.49
CA ASP A 554 -16.56 2.86 -17.22
C ASP A 554 -17.22 1.81 -16.32
N MET A 555 -16.68 1.56 -15.12
CA MET A 555 -17.29 0.64 -14.15
C MET A 555 -18.71 1.08 -13.80
N LYS A 556 -18.87 2.36 -13.45
CA LYS A 556 -20.14 2.92 -13.02
C LYS A 556 -21.20 2.85 -14.12
N SER A 557 -20.84 3.19 -15.35
CA SER A 557 -21.77 3.14 -16.49
C SER A 557 -22.15 1.71 -16.90
N LYS A 558 -21.24 0.74 -16.75
CA LYS A 558 -21.45 -0.65 -17.16
C LYS A 558 -22.03 -1.55 -16.07
N LEU A 559 -21.97 -1.18 -14.79
CA LEU A 559 -22.47 -2.01 -13.68
C LEU A 559 -23.95 -2.42 -13.84
N PRO A 560 -24.88 -1.55 -14.30
CA PRO A 560 -26.27 -1.98 -14.55
C PRO A 560 -26.38 -3.09 -15.62
N GLU A 561 -25.54 -3.07 -16.65
CA GLU A 561 -25.48 -4.13 -17.65
C GLU A 561 -24.79 -5.39 -17.11
N ALA A 562 -23.77 -5.25 -16.26
CA ALA A 562 -23.17 -6.38 -15.56
C ALA A 562 -24.15 -7.12 -14.65
N ARG A 563 -25.04 -6.38 -13.96
CA ARG A 563 -26.14 -6.97 -13.16
C ARG A 563 -27.12 -7.75 -14.04
N ARG A 564 -27.56 -7.17 -15.17
CA ARG A 564 -28.43 -7.86 -16.14
C ARG A 564 -27.75 -9.10 -16.71
N ALA A 565 -26.48 -9.02 -17.06
CA ALA A 565 -25.71 -10.15 -17.57
C ALA A 565 -25.54 -11.25 -16.50
N PHE A 566 -25.32 -10.87 -15.24
CA PHE A 566 -25.31 -11.78 -14.10
C PHE A 566 -26.64 -12.54 -13.96
N ASP A 567 -27.77 -11.83 -13.96
CA ASP A 567 -29.10 -12.46 -13.82
C ASP A 567 -29.38 -13.42 -14.98
N VAL A 568 -29.10 -13.00 -16.22
CA VAL A 568 -29.26 -13.84 -17.41
C VAL A 568 -28.37 -15.09 -17.36
N CYS A 569 -27.09 -14.96 -16.98
CA CYS A 569 -26.19 -16.11 -16.85
C CYS A 569 -26.63 -17.02 -15.71
N LYS A 570 -27.11 -16.47 -14.58
CA LYS A 570 -27.64 -17.24 -13.46
C LYS A 570 -28.87 -18.06 -13.87
N ASP A 571 -29.84 -17.43 -14.52
CA ASP A 571 -31.08 -18.08 -14.97
C ASP A 571 -30.80 -19.13 -16.05
N ALA A 572 -29.82 -18.87 -16.92
CA ALA A 572 -29.36 -19.83 -17.91
C ALA A 572 -28.52 -20.98 -17.31
N GLY A 573 -28.19 -20.95 -16.02
CA GLY A 573 -27.31 -21.94 -15.38
C GLY A 573 -25.88 -21.92 -15.93
N ASP A 574 -25.41 -20.76 -16.38
CA ASP A 574 -24.09 -20.57 -16.97
C ASP A 574 -23.00 -20.37 -15.91
N LYS A 575 -22.47 -21.49 -15.42
CA LYS A 575 -21.37 -21.49 -14.44
C LYS A 575 -20.11 -20.76 -14.94
N TYR A 576 -19.86 -20.71 -16.25
CA TYR A 576 -18.64 -20.10 -16.80
C TYR A 576 -18.77 -18.57 -16.87
N GLY A 577 -19.91 -18.04 -17.32
CA GLY A 577 -20.18 -16.60 -17.26
C GLY A 577 -20.10 -16.04 -15.84
N LEU A 578 -20.70 -16.76 -14.88
CA LEU A 578 -20.60 -16.40 -13.47
C LEU A 578 -19.17 -16.50 -12.94
N ALA A 579 -18.44 -17.58 -13.26
CA ALA A 579 -17.05 -17.74 -12.84
C ALA A 579 -16.16 -16.62 -13.38
N LYS A 580 -16.41 -16.17 -14.62
CA LYS A 580 -15.68 -15.06 -15.23
C LYS A 580 -15.94 -13.75 -14.49
N LEU A 581 -17.19 -13.44 -14.16
CA LEU A 581 -17.53 -12.26 -13.35
C LEU A 581 -16.79 -12.27 -12.00
N ASN A 582 -16.83 -13.39 -11.27
CA ASN A 582 -16.15 -13.52 -9.98
C ASN A 582 -14.61 -13.48 -10.08
N GLN A 583 -14.06 -13.93 -11.21
CA GLN A 583 -12.62 -13.83 -11.50
C GLN A 583 -12.18 -12.38 -11.71
N ILE A 584 -12.99 -11.57 -12.40
CA ILE A 584 -12.68 -10.17 -12.74
C ILE A 584 -12.87 -9.24 -11.54
N GLY A 585 -13.82 -9.53 -10.65
CA GLY A 585 -14.17 -8.70 -9.48
C GLY A 585 -12.97 -8.12 -8.71
N PRO A 586 -12.00 -8.93 -8.26
CA PRO A 586 -10.82 -8.43 -7.53
C PRO A 586 -9.97 -7.40 -8.30
N GLU A 587 -9.85 -7.53 -9.62
CA GLU A 587 -9.10 -6.57 -10.45
C GLU A 587 -9.85 -5.23 -10.53
N LEU A 588 -11.19 -5.25 -10.61
CA LEU A 588 -12.03 -4.06 -10.61
C LEU A 588 -12.12 -3.39 -9.22
N GLU A 589 -12.23 -4.19 -8.15
CA GLU A 589 -12.13 -3.69 -6.78
C GLU A 589 -10.81 -2.93 -6.58
N GLN A 590 -9.69 -3.48 -7.06
CA GLN A 590 -8.38 -2.82 -6.97
C GLN A 590 -8.31 -1.55 -7.81
N LEU A 591 -8.77 -1.59 -9.06
CA LEU A 591 -8.83 -0.40 -9.91
C LEU A 591 -9.58 0.74 -9.22
N LEU A 592 -10.68 0.43 -8.55
CA LEU A 592 -11.46 1.40 -7.80
C LEU A 592 -10.70 1.93 -6.57
N VAL A 593 -10.02 1.05 -5.83
CA VAL A 593 -9.15 1.46 -4.70
C VAL A 593 -8.04 2.40 -5.19
N ASP A 594 -7.38 2.08 -6.30
CA ASP A 594 -6.32 2.92 -6.86
C ASP A 594 -6.84 4.30 -7.26
N GLU A 595 -8.02 4.37 -7.88
CA GLU A 595 -8.66 5.65 -8.22
C GLU A 595 -9.08 6.45 -6.98
N ILE A 596 -9.61 5.79 -5.94
CA ILE A 596 -9.94 6.43 -4.66
C ILE A 596 -8.67 6.97 -4.00
N GLN A 597 -7.58 6.21 -4.05
CA GLN A 597 -6.28 6.62 -3.51
C GLN A 597 -5.74 7.83 -4.26
N LYS A 598 -5.82 7.87 -5.60
CA LYS A 598 -5.46 9.07 -6.40
C LYS A 598 -6.22 10.32 -5.96
N LEU A 599 -7.54 10.22 -5.73
CA LEU A 599 -8.32 11.34 -5.19
C LEU A 599 -7.94 11.67 -3.74
N THR A 600 -7.55 10.67 -2.96
CA THR A 600 -7.12 10.85 -1.57
C THR A 600 -5.85 11.67 -1.50
N ASP A 601 -4.92 11.36 -2.39
CA ASP A 601 -3.61 11.99 -2.53
C ASP A 601 -3.66 13.34 -3.25
N THR A 602 -4.81 13.71 -3.83
CA THR A 602 -4.98 15.01 -4.47
C THR A 602 -5.00 16.13 -3.42
N PRO A 603 -4.03 17.06 -3.42
CA PRO A 603 -3.98 18.17 -2.48
C PRO A 603 -5.07 19.21 -2.79
N ASN A 604 -5.56 19.91 -1.76
CA ASN A 604 -6.60 20.94 -1.87
C ASN A 604 -7.86 20.45 -2.61
N LYS A 605 -8.46 19.35 -2.12
CA LYS A 605 -9.70 18.79 -2.66
C LYS A 605 -10.80 19.86 -2.69
N ASP A 606 -11.21 20.25 -3.90
CA ASP A 606 -12.39 21.07 -4.07
C ASP A 606 -13.66 20.26 -3.78
N GLU A 607 -14.81 20.94 -3.74
CA GLU A 607 -16.10 20.28 -3.47
C GLU A 607 -16.40 19.17 -4.49
N SER A 608 -15.94 19.32 -5.74
CA SER A 608 -16.14 18.33 -6.79
C SER A 608 -15.34 17.04 -6.55
N THR A 609 -14.10 17.18 -6.08
CA THR A 609 -13.19 16.08 -5.72
C THR A 609 -13.73 15.30 -4.54
N LEU A 610 -14.25 16.00 -3.51
CA LEU A 610 -14.90 15.37 -2.36
C LEU A 610 -16.16 14.61 -2.77
N LYS A 611 -17.03 15.21 -3.60
CA LYS A 611 -18.22 14.53 -4.14
C LYS A 611 -17.86 13.29 -4.96
N ARG A 612 -16.80 13.35 -5.76
CA ARG A 612 -16.30 12.19 -6.53
C ARG A 612 -15.77 11.11 -5.60
N PHE A 613 -14.99 11.47 -4.58
CA PHE A 613 -14.49 10.54 -3.57
C PHE A 613 -15.63 9.81 -2.83
N ASP A 614 -16.64 10.55 -2.36
CA ASP A 614 -17.80 9.97 -1.68
C ASP A 614 -18.60 9.03 -2.59
N LEU A 615 -18.81 9.46 -3.84
CA LEU A 615 -19.46 8.64 -4.87
C LEU A 615 -18.70 7.34 -5.13
N MET A 616 -17.36 7.40 -5.21
CA MET A 616 -16.53 6.22 -5.46
C MET A 616 -16.52 5.27 -4.27
N ASN A 617 -16.51 5.78 -3.04
CA ASN A 617 -16.64 4.95 -1.84
C ASN A 617 -18.02 4.27 -1.74
N ALA A 618 -19.10 4.98 -2.08
CA ALA A 618 -20.43 4.39 -2.17
C ALA A 618 -20.47 3.28 -3.23
N PHE A 619 -19.91 3.55 -4.42
CA PHE A 619 -19.82 2.58 -5.51
C PHE A 619 -18.97 1.36 -5.14
N LYS A 620 -17.91 1.52 -4.34
CA LYS A 620 -17.09 0.41 -3.85
C LYS A 620 -17.92 -0.61 -3.06
N ASN A 621 -18.79 -0.13 -2.18
CA ASN A 621 -19.68 -1.01 -1.42
C ASN A 621 -20.71 -1.70 -2.33
N GLU A 622 -21.18 -1.00 -3.36
CA GLU A 622 -22.08 -1.56 -4.36
C GLU A 622 -21.42 -2.69 -5.16
N LEU A 623 -20.18 -2.47 -5.61
CA LEU A 623 -19.38 -3.45 -6.35
C LEU A 623 -19.07 -4.68 -5.50
N ILE A 624 -18.66 -4.51 -4.24
CA ILE A 624 -18.45 -5.61 -3.29
C ILE A 624 -19.73 -6.44 -3.11
N THR A 625 -20.88 -5.77 -3.01
CA THR A 625 -22.18 -6.45 -2.88
C THR A 625 -22.49 -7.26 -4.14
N PHE A 626 -22.24 -6.69 -5.33
CA PHE A 626 -22.40 -7.40 -6.59
C PHE A 626 -21.50 -8.64 -6.66
N ASP A 627 -20.22 -8.51 -6.35
CA ASP A 627 -19.26 -9.62 -6.36
C ASP A 627 -19.64 -10.73 -5.36
N ASN A 628 -20.13 -10.37 -4.17
CA ASN A 628 -20.63 -11.34 -3.20
C ASN A 628 -21.84 -12.11 -3.73
N ASN A 629 -22.77 -11.45 -4.43
CA ASN A 629 -23.92 -12.11 -5.06
C ASN A 629 -23.47 -13.09 -6.17
N VAL A 630 -22.49 -12.70 -6.97
CA VAL A 630 -21.90 -13.58 -8.00
C VAL A 630 -21.26 -14.80 -7.35
N ALA A 631 -20.45 -14.60 -6.29
CA ALA A 631 -19.81 -15.68 -5.56
C ALA A 631 -20.82 -16.62 -4.89
N ALA A 632 -21.91 -16.09 -4.32
CA ALA A 632 -22.99 -16.88 -3.73
C ALA A 632 -23.70 -17.74 -4.80
N ALA A 633 -24.03 -17.17 -5.96
CA ALA A 633 -24.64 -17.91 -7.06
C ALA A 633 -23.72 -19.02 -7.59
N LEU A 634 -22.41 -18.78 -7.71
CA LEU A 634 -21.45 -19.81 -8.11
C LEU A 634 -21.43 -21.03 -7.19
N ARG A 635 -21.66 -20.83 -5.89
CA ARG A 635 -21.70 -21.93 -4.92
C ARG A 635 -22.89 -22.87 -5.14
N THR A 636 -23.98 -22.41 -5.76
CA THR A 636 -25.16 -23.26 -6.03
C THR A 636 -24.97 -24.21 -7.22
N PHE A 637 -23.88 -24.06 -7.98
CA PHE A 637 -23.52 -24.95 -9.10
C PHE A 637 -22.51 -26.03 -8.74
N LYS A 638 -22.02 -26.03 -7.49
CA LYS A 638 -21.16 -27.10 -6.94
C LYS A 638 -22.04 -28.17 -6.32
#